data_AF-A0ABD3ATG2-F1
#
_entry.id   AF-A0ABD3ATG2-F1
#
_cell.length_a   1.000
_cell.length_b   1.000
_cell.length_c   1.000
_cell.angle_alpha   90.00
_cell.angle_beta   90.00
_cell.angle_gamma   90.00
#
_symmetry.space_group_name_H-M   'P 1'
#
loop_
_entity.id
_entity.type
_entity.pdbx_description
1 polymer ?
#
loop_
_entity_poly.entity_id
_entity_poly.type
_entity_poly.pdbx_seq_one_letter_code
_entity_poly.pdbx_strand_id
1 'polypeptide(L)'
;MDSVDSPPQPDAPWTWIHRRGGHDHDGPVGLENLLISIWSPYARFVSKWYPEHQELQARLKHSDQAVQKVIQGNEEDMGSAAPSPTTTTTKTGVSILNSLAGEICEMEDLRADSHAVTSPSSVFAGEVVSLMDSVVQNLNDTFIFLAEDNPTILHVKEEQVQDFEERLIVFRNFLSLIPNRLLISDEYYVNMFDTAQDLALGFQRLFYVVVCNIINGVEELAMELGEMLQVLVDGLDNIIVGFICDETLESLLVDDDDGDNPTMDEKALEFINYLVHKLKLMMLSCNEDVKDPFGILIDELSFLRCNLMEDLLLLNKNPIIKEMKSLTISTRALIFRTGSFFCKSRYFKQEDEQMVEYCCLKIPDLLRAIDDIKQKASDLFNHCFFSSRRSWQSSNSPSTTNVLEYVNFVINKVEQLLHSKADPLNALEWHMENVYEQLVSMTKLLCDIVQHIGNSHMEFLLTRFKDAAYQAEYVIDSFEAGEGLIWGHKLGLFVVIKDVKILHKELKAAILTMTTTCDPVIPTISSTAPSQANYYVKGGSKGEINNRVEAADNKLVGFKDAEAEIIELLTGGSRQLKIVSIVGMPGLGKTTLANSVYKHPSINLHFHVRAWCCVSQVYEKDSLLFDIFDQIVGKTIQSHETSREDFVQKLYQSLKGRKYLIVIDDIWDIKAWNDLKGPFPDDENGSRILFTTRHQTLALEANSIPYALRMLSPEESCELLWLRLFNGETCPPELSTISKRIARNCKGLPLAVILIAGILKKTGTKEDCWEHVSNKLVSLEASEIVEFSYKHLPDCLKPCFLYFGTFPEDTTISASKLIQLWICEGFVQQPNLGHNSLEKEAESYLNDLVDRSLVMIGSRSSKGGVKACRIHDVLQDFCSAKLQEERFLVREQNFGGICVLHGDREKHIGSLLYYYKSDRATNFRYMEFQYDFILQYEVLVVLDLGNVLFSCYAGTSDLVNIAKLVHLRYLAIPVDTNEIPSEIGNLQNLEIFILVDSFREVMLPEAIWTLARLRHIVNENYFFSFKHYNQDFFQNFSQLDNLKSICSLPLRHGDDVEKFILR
;
A
#
# COMPACT_ATOMS: atom_id res chain seq x y z
N MET A 1 7.16 -44.68 4.07
CA MET A 1 8.21 -44.79 3.05
C MET A 1 8.31 -43.47 2.31
N ASP A 2 9.20 -42.57 2.64
CA ASP A 2 9.67 -42.01 3.91
C ASP A 2 10.47 -40.77 3.47
N SER A 3 10.56 -39.80 4.38
CA SER A 3 11.53 -38.70 4.41
C SER A 3 11.64 -37.79 3.19
N VAL A 4 11.04 -36.60 3.32
CA VAL A 4 11.62 -35.37 2.76
C VAL A 4 11.90 -34.43 3.92
N ASP A 5 13.09 -33.87 3.87
CA ASP A 5 13.85 -33.15 4.89
C ASP A 5 13.09 -32.04 5.61
N SER A 6 13.20 -32.04 6.93
CA SER A 6 12.91 -30.88 7.79
C SER A 6 14.12 -29.93 7.74
N PRO A 7 13.93 -28.61 7.73
CA PRO A 7 15.05 -27.68 7.82
C PRO A 7 15.77 -27.86 9.17
N PRO A 8 17.09 -27.59 9.26
CA PRO A 8 17.84 -27.76 10.50
C PRO A 8 17.24 -26.85 11.57
N GLN A 9 16.81 -27.43 12.70
CA GLN A 9 16.55 -26.65 13.90
C GLN A 9 17.85 -25.94 14.30
N PRO A 10 17.81 -24.65 14.70
CA PRO A 10 18.96 -24.04 15.32
C PRO A 10 19.22 -24.77 16.63
N ASP A 11 20.33 -25.50 16.71
CA ASP A 11 20.80 -26.15 17.92
C ASP A 11 20.80 -25.13 19.06
N ALA A 12 19.97 -25.34 20.08
CA ALA A 12 19.97 -24.50 21.28
C ALA A 12 21.27 -24.78 22.05
N PRO A 13 22.22 -23.83 22.18
CA PRO A 13 23.54 -24.11 22.76
C PRO A 13 23.56 -24.36 24.28
N TRP A 14 22.40 -24.29 24.95
CA TRP A 14 22.33 -23.90 26.36
C TRP A 14 21.72 -24.92 27.32
N THR A 15 21.61 -26.20 26.96
CA THR A 15 21.16 -27.23 27.90
C THR A 15 22.13 -28.39 28.01
N TRP A 16 22.50 -28.72 29.25
CA TRP A 16 23.29 -29.86 29.71
C TRP A 16 22.89 -31.20 29.04
N ILE A 17 21.64 -31.34 28.61
CA ILE A 17 21.06 -32.55 28.00
C ILE A 17 21.56 -32.78 26.56
N HIS A 18 21.81 -31.73 25.76
CA HIS A 18 22.21 -31.90 24.35
C HIS A 18 23.67 -32.33 24.17
N ARG A 19 24.57 -31.96 25.10
CA ARG A 19 25.99 -32.36 25.03
C ARG A 19 26.26 -33.82 25.40
N ARG A 20 25.34 -34.49 26.11
CA ARG A 20 25.40 -35.96 26.30
C ARG A 20 25.04 -36.76 25.03
N GLY A 21 24.39 -36.13 24.04
CA GLY A 21 23.82 -36.80 22.87
C GLY A 21 24.61 -36.67 21.56
N GLY A 22 25.61 -35.80 21.50
CA GLY A 22 26.41 -35.53 20.30
C GLY A 22 27.91 -35.68 20.56
N HIS A 23 28.39 -36.93 20.59
CA HIS A 23 29.83 -37.20 20.52
C HIS A 23 30.31 -37.06 19.08
N ASP A 24 30.77 -35.87 18.70
CA ASP A 24 31.63 -35.65 17.52
C ASP A 24 32.87 -34.79 17.89
N HIS A 25 33.38 -34.98 19.11
CA HIS A 25 34.76 -34.62 19.45
C HIS A 25 35.42 -35.75 20.24
N ASP A 26 36.68 -36.03 19.89
CA ASP A 26 37.50 -37.19 20.23
C ASP A 26 37.66 -37.46 21.75
N GLY A 27 37.43 -38.73 22.15
CA GLY A 27 38.01 -39.38 23.34
C GLY A 27 37.48 -38.98 24.74
N PRO A 28 37.70 -39.82 25.78
CA PRO A 28 37.40 -39.46 27.17
C PRO A 28 38.21 -38.21 27.58
N VAL A 29 37.60 -37.29 28.33
CA VAL A 29 38.26 -36.07 28.82
C VAL A 29 39.33 -36.51 29.83
N GLY A 30 40.57 -36.69 29.39
CA GLY A 30 41.67 -36.99 30.29
C GLY A 30 41.87 -35.88 31.33
N LEU A 31 42.37 -36.23 32.52
CA LEU A 31 42.70 -35.31 33.62
C LEU A 31 43.48 -34.06 33.15
N GLU A 32 44.33 -34.23 32.13
CA GLU A 32 45.15 -33.20 31.51
C GLU A 32 44.33 -32.11 30.80
N ASN A 33 43.30 -32.50 30.03
CA ASN A 33 42.41 -31.56 29.35
C ASN A 33 41.53 -30.80 30.34
N LEU A 34 41.10 -31.46 31.42
CA LEU A 34 40.36 -30.83 32.50
C LEU A 34 41.20 -29.75 33.21
N LEU A 35 42.48 -30.04 33.48
CA LEU A 35 43.40 -29.09 34.11
C LEU A 35 43.66 -27.86 33.23
N ILE A 36 43.80 -28.03 31.91
CA ILE A 36 43.97 -26.92 30.96
C ILE A 36 42.73 -26.04 30.91
N SER A 37 41.55 -26.69 30.78
CA SER A 37 40.25 -26.03 30.70
C SER A 37 40.05 -25.12 31.91
N ILE A 38 40.39 -25.62 33.11
CA ILE A 38 40.20 -24.88 34.37
C ILE A 38 41.26 -23.80 34.62
N TRP A 39 42.54 -24.11 34.39
CA TRP A 39 43.65 -23.24 34.78
C TRP A 39 43.82 -22.00 33.88
N SER A 40 43.73 -22.18 32.56
CA SER A 40 44.05 -21.13 31.58
C SER A 40 43.18 -19.86 31.72
N PRO A 41 41.85 -19.97 31.91
CA PRO A 41 40.99 -18.81 32.14
C PRO A 41 41.27 -18.08 33.45
N TYR A 42 41.50 -18.84 34.52
CA TYR A 42 41.83 -18.29 35.84
C TYR A 42 43.16 -17.54 35.81
N ALA A 43 44.21 -18.15 35.25
CA ALA A 43 45.52 -17.52 35.15
C ALA A 43 45.47 -16.22 34.33
N ARG A 44 44.69 -16.21 33.23
CA ARG A 44 44.44 -15.02 32.42
C ARG A 44 43.73 -13.92 33.20
N PHE A 45 42.69 -14.27 33.97
CA PHE A 45 41.95 -13.33 34.79
C PHE A 45 42.84 -12.68 35.86
N VAL A 46 43.53 -13.49 36.66
CA VAL A 46 44.38 -12.98 37.75
C VAL A 46 45.56 -12.18 37.21
N SER A 47 46.16 -12.60 36.09
CA SER A 47 47.27 -11.89 35.47
C SER A 47 46.89 -10.45 35.07
N LYS A 48 45.68 -10.26 34.58
CA LYS A 48 45.19 -8.95 34.11
C LYS A 48 44.61 -8.06 35.21
N TRP A 49 44.05 -8.66 36.27
CA TRP A 49 43.45 -7.92 37.38
C TRP A 49 44.46 -7.41 38.41
N TYR A 50 45.57 -8.11 38.58
CA TYR A 50 46.65 -7.74 39.51
C TYR A 50 47.99 -7.59 38.79
N PRO A 51 48.10 -6.75 37.75
CA PRO A 51 49.31 -6.65 36.93
C PRO A 51 50.52 -6.14 37.73
N GLU A 52 50.28 -5.41 38.83
CA GLU A 52 51.31 -4.80 39.66
C GLU A 52 51.84 -5.72 40.78
N HIS A 53 51.17 -6.84 41.08
CA HIS A 53 51.56 -7.74 42.17
C HIS A 53 52.64 -8.74 41.71
N GLN A 54 53.90 -8.32 41.73
CA GLN A 54 55.03 -9.06 41.15
C GLN A 54 55.17 -10.51 41.66
N GLU A 55 54.93 -10.76 42.96
CA GLU A 55 55.02 -12.11 43.54
C GLU A 55 53.89 -13.03 43.05
N LEU A 56 52.70 -12.48 42.83
CA LEU A 56 51.53 -13.20 42.33
C LEU A 56 51.74 -13.57 40.86
N GLN A 57 52.27 -12.64 40.06
CA GLN A 57 52.62 -12.87 38.65
C GLN A 57 53.75 -13.89 38.50
N ALA A 58 54.73 -13.89 39.41
CA ALA A 58 55.82 -14.87 39.40
C ALA A 58 55.31 -16.29 39.70
N ARG A 59 54.39 -16.43 40.67
CA ARG A 59 53.75 -17.70 41.03
C ARG A 59 52.81 -18.20 39.93
N LEU A 60 51.98 -17.34 39.35
CA LEU A 60 51.16 -17.64 38.17
C LEU A 60 51.99 -18.24 37.03
N LYS A 61 53.14 -17.64 36.72
CA LYS A 61 54.04 -18.12 35.66
C LYS A 61 54.68 -19.48 36.01
N HIS A 62 54.96 -19.72 37.28
CA HIS A 62 55.49 -21.00 37.74
C HIS A 62 54.44 -22.12 37.65
N SER A 63 53.22 -21.86 38.13
CA SER A 63 52.10 -22.79 38.05
C SER A 63 51.69 -23.07 36.60
N ASP A 64 51.72 -22.07 35.71
CA ASP A 64 51.47 -22.25 34.27
C ASP A 64 52.53 -23.16 33.62
N GLN A 65 53.81 -23.01 33.98
CA GLN A 65 54.87 -23.92 33.56
C GLN A 65 54.69 -25.34 34.11
N ALA A 66 54.14 -25.49 35.32
CA ALA A 66 53.84 -26.80 35.90
C ALA A 66 52.70 -27.49 35.15
N VAL A 67 51.62 -26.77 34.82
CA VAL A 67 50.51 -27.28 33.98
C VAL A 67 51.03 -27.68 32.60
N GLN A 68 51.83 -26.84 31.94
CA GLN A 68 52.42 -27.17 30.63
C GLN A 68 53.34 -28.41 30.65
N LYS A 69 54.02 -28.68 31.76
CA LYS A 69 54.83 -29.91 31.92
C LYS A 69 53.98 -31.17 32.07
N VAL A 70 52.79 -31.08 32.67
CA VAL A 70 51.82 -32.19 32.71
C VAL A 70 51.36 -32.55 31.30
N ILE A 71 51.12 -31.54 30.46
CA ILE A 71 50.72 -31.71 29.05
C ILE A 71 51.84 -32.36 28.23
N GLN A 72 53.08 -31.88 28.36
CA GLN A 72 54.22 -32.38 27.59
C GLN A 72 54.68 -33.79 28.00
N GLY A 73 54.42 -34.21 29.24
CA GLY A 73 54.81 -35.53 29.74
C GLY A 73 54.13 -36.72 29.05
N ASN A 74 53.09 -36.50 28.24
CA ASN A 74 52.31 -37.54 27.58
C ASN A 74 52.46 -37.57 26.04
N GLU A 75 52.97 -36.49 25.42
CA GLU A 75 53.28 -36.52 23.97
C GLU A 75 54.42 -37.48 23.64
N GLU A 76 55.30 -37.81 24.60
CA GLU A 76 56.36 -38.80 24.42
C GLU A 76 55.86 -40.27 24.43
N ASP A 77 54.65 -40.56 24.94
CA ASP A 77 54.10 -41.92 25.07
C ASP A 77 53.05 -42.30 24.00
N MET A 78 52.54 -41.33 23.22
CA MET A 78 51.61 -41.57 22.09
C MET A 78 52.28 -42.23 20.86
N GLY A 79 53.58 -42.50 20.93
CA GLY A 79 54.41 -43.04 19.87
C GLY A 79 54.72 -44.54 19.94
N SER A 80 53.99 -45.39 20.68
CA SER A 80 54.07 -46.85 20.47
C SER A 80 52.87 -47.61 21.03
N ALA A 81 52.54 -48.74 20.41
CA ALA A 81 51.34 -49.53 20.65
C ALA A 81 51.06 -49.88 22.12
N ALA A 82 49.81 -49.66 22.53
CA ALA A 82 49.09 -50.17 23.70
C ALA A 82 49.91 -50.55 24.95
N PRO A 83 49.87 -49.72 26.01
CA PRO A 83 50.11 -50.18 27.36
C PRO A 83 48.80 -50.29 28.16
N SER A 84 48.66 -51.41 28.87
CA SER A 84 47.76 -51.56 30.02
C SER A 84 48.05 -50.53 31.11
N PRO A 85 47.03 -50.05 31.87
CA PRO A 85 47.20 -48.97 32.84
C PRO A 85 48.00 -49.48 34.04
N THR A 86 49.27 -49.09 34.14
CA THR A 86 50.13 -49.45 35.28
C THR A 86 50.82 -48.21 35.87
N THR A 87 50.17 -47.64 36.89
CA THR A 87 50.69 -47.15 38.20
C THR A 87 51.94 -46.26 38.29
N THR A 88 52.58 -45.85 37.20
CA THR A 88 53.82 -45.07 37.24
C THR A 88 53.65 -43.65 36.68
N THR A 89 52.83 -43.48 35.64
CA THR A 89 52.41 -42.16 35.08
C THR A 89 51.55 -41.36 36.07
N THR A 90 50.86 -42.03 37.00
CA THR A 90 50.02 -41.39 38.01
C THR A 90 50.82 -40.73 39.14
N LYS A 91 52.01 -41.20 39.52
CA LYS A 91 52.75 -40.63 40.68
C LYS A 91 53.41 -39.28 40.40
N THR A 92 53.97 -39.10 39.20
CA THR A 92 54.61 -37.82 38.80
C THR A 92 53.55 -36.75 38.55
N GLY A 93 52.45 -37.11 37.88
CA GLY A 93 51.28 -36.25 37.72
C GLY A 93 50.69 -35.83 39.07
N VAL A 94 50.47 -36.79 40.00
CA VAL A 94 49.99 -36.51 41.36
C VAL A 94 50.93 -35.59 42.15
N SER A 95 52.25 -35.73 42.01
CA SER A 95 53.21 -34.83 42.67
C SER A 95 53.17 -33.41 42.13
N ILE A 96 53.01 -33.24 40.81
CA ILE A 96 52.89 -31.93 40.18
C ILE A 96 51.55 -31.28 40.57
N LEU A 97 50.47 -32.07 40.63
CA LEU A 97 49.16 -31.60 41.04
C LEU A 97 49.09 -31.19 42.52
N ASN A 98 49.77 -31.92 43.42
CA ASN A 98 49.91 -31.52 44.82
C ASN A 98 50.72 -30.22 44.96
N SER A 99 51.75 -30.02 44.13
CA SER A 99 52.52 -28.75 44.09
C SER A 99 51.66 -27.60 43.59
N LEU A 100 50.89 -27.83 42.52
CA LEU A 100 49.96 -26.85 41.95
C LEU A 100 48.89 -26.44 42.98
N ALA A 101 48.31 -27.42 43.68
CA ALA A 101 47.31 -27.20 44.72
C ALA A 101 47.86 -26.34 45.87
N GLY A 102 49.10 -26.60 46.32
CA GLY A 102 49.76 -25.78 47.33
C GLY A 102 50.08 -24.35 46.86
N GLU A 103 50.53 -24.19 45.61
CA GLU A 103 50.78 -22.87 45.02
C GLU A 103 49.50 -22.03 44.89
N ILE A 104 48.38 -22.68 44.54
CA ILE A 104 47.05 -22.05 44.46
C ILE A 104 46.62 -21.50 45.83
N CYS A 105 46.80 -22.25 46.92
CA CYS A 105 46.52 -21.76 48.26
C CYS A 105 47.41 -20.57 48.66
N GLU A 106 48.71 -20.63 48.38
CA GLU A 106 49.63 -19.53 48.71
C GLU A 106 49.33 -18.26 47.87
N MET A 107 48.86 -18.41 46.63
CA MET A 107 48.38 -17.28 45.82
C MET A 107 47.09 -16.64 46.39
N GLU A 108 46.24 -17.41 47.06
CA GLU A 108 45.05 -16.87 47.76
C GLU A 108 45.43 -16.02 48.97
N ASP A 109 46.37 -16.50 49.80
CA ASP A 109 46.84 -15.76 50.98
C ASP A 109 47.49 -14.43 50.56
N LEU A 110 48.32 -14.43 49.51
CA LEU A 110 48.94 -13.22 48.95
C LEU A 110 47.92 -12.22 48.39
N ARG A 111 46.80 -12.71 47.86
CA ARG A 111 45.72 -11.88 47.31
C ARG A 111 44.90 -11.23 48.41
N ALA A 112 44.58 -11.99 49.47
CA ALA A 112 43.78 -11.51 50.61
C ALA A 112 44.45 -10.33 51.35
N ASP A 113 45.78 -10.25 51.29
CA ASP A 113 46.58 -9.15 51.85
C ASP A 113 46.69 -7.90 50.95
N SER A 114 46.18 -7.94 49.71
CA SER A 114 46.24 -6.82 48.76
C SER A 114 45.00 -5.91 48.85
N HIS A 115 45.19 -4.66 49.28
CA HIS A 115 44.12 -3.65 49.21
C HIS A 115 43.94 -3.15 47.76
N ALA A 116 42.76 -3.43 47.20
CA ALA A 116 42.13 -2.95 45.96
C ALA A 116 42.95 -2.06 44.99
N VAL A 117 43.07 -2.50 43.74
CA VAL A 117 43.54 -1.66 42.62
C VAL A 117 42.50 -0.57 42.33
N THR A 118 43.00 0.67 42.26
CA THR A 118 42.26 1.89 41.94
C THR A 118 41.67 1.88 40.53
N SER A 119 40.34 2.07 40.45
CA SER A 119 39.49 2.41 39.28
C SER A 119 39.55 1.47 38.06
N PRO A 120 38.44 0.75 37.74
CA PRO A 120 38.42 -0.18 36.61
C PRO A 120 38.38 0.53 35.25
N SER A 121 39.25 0.08 34.34
CA SER A 121 39.19 0.43 32.92
C SER A 121 38.06 -0.34 32.21
N SER A 122 37.55 0.16 31.09
CA SER A 122 36.54 -0.52 30.24
C SER A 122 36.98 -1.92 29.73
N VAL A 123 38.25 -2.27 29.88
CA VAL A 123 38.83 -3.58 29.52
C VAL A 123 38.27 -4.72 30.39
N PHE A 124 37.76 -4.43 31.60
CA PHE A 124 37.38 -5.47 32.56
C PHE A 124 36.02 -6.15 32.30
N ALA A 125 35.03 -5.50 31.68
CA ALA A 125 33.72 -6.12 31.42
C ALA A 125 33.80 -7.33 30.48
N GLY A 126 34.58 -7.22 29.40
CA GLY A 126 34.81 -8.35 28.48
C GLY A 126 35.56 -9.52 29.12
N GLU A 127 36.40 -9.23 30.12
CA GLU A 127 37.18 -10.24 30.86
C GLU A 127 36.36 -10.95 31.91
N VAL A 128 35.44 -10.24 32.58
CA VAL A 128 34.44 -10.83 33.48
C VAL A 128 33.50 -11.77 32.71
N VAL A 129 33.01 -11.35 31.55
CA VAL A 129 32.18 -12.21 30.66
C VAL A 129 32.98 -13.44 30.19
N SER A 130 34.24 -13.27 29.79
CA SER A 130 35.11 -14.39 29.40
C SER A 130 35.41 -15.35 30.56
N LEU A 131 35.55 -14.84 31.78
CA LEU A 131 35.71 -15.67 32.97
C LEU A 131 34.43 -16.47 33.23
N MET A 132 33.25 -15.86 33.14
CA MET A 132 31.96 -16.54 33.32
C MET A 132 31.74 -17.65 32.29
N ASP A 133 32.01 -17.39 31.02
CA ASP A 133 31.93 -18.40 29.94
C ASP A 133 32.86 -19.59 30.23
N SER A 134 34.04 -19.31 30.80
CA SER A 134 35.00 -20.34 31.19
C SER A 134 34.54 -21.12 32.41
N VAL A 135 33.96 -20.46 33.42
CA VAL A 135 33.41 -21.10 34.62
C VAL A 135 32.33 -22.13 34.24
N VAL A 136 31.41 -21.74 33.35
CA VAL A 136 30.36 -22.64 32.83
C VAL A 136 30.98 -23.84 32.11
N GLN A 137 31.94 -23.59 31.23
CA GLN A 137 32.59 -24.65 30.46
C GLN A 137 33.31 -25.65 31.37
N ASN A 138 34.10 -25.18 32.34
CA ASN A 138 34.90 -26.12 33.12
C ASN A 138 34.10 -26.80 34.23
N LEU A 139 32.97 -26.24 34.67
CA LEU A 139 32.00 -26.98 35.47
C LEU A 139 31.47 -28.18 34.68
N ASN A 140 31.03 -27.96 33.45
CA ASN A 140 30.55 -29.04 32.58
C ASN A 140 31.64 -30.11 32.37
N ASP A 141 32.87 -29.71 32.08
CA ASP A 141 34.00 -30.65 31.91
C ASP A 141 34.31 -31.43 33.20
N THR A 142 34.27 -30.76 34.36
CA THR A 142 34.49 -31.38 35.68
C THR A 142 33.43 -32.42 35.98
N PHE A 143 32.17 -32.13 35.67
CA PHE A 143 31.05 -33.04 35.91
C PHE A 143 31.07 -34.24 34.96
N ILE A 144 31.44 -34.05 33.69
CA ILE A 144 31.62 -35.14 32.73
C ILE A 144 32.73 -36.09 33.22
N PHE A 145 33.86 -35.54 33.67
CA PHE A 145 34.96 -36.32 34.22
C PHE A 145 34.54 -37.14 35.46
N LEU A 146 33.84 -36.51 36.41
CA LEU A 146 33.34 -37.20 37.62
C LEU A 146 32.26 -38.26 37.30
N ALA A 147 31.55 -38.12 36.18
CA ALA A 147 30.50 -39.06 35.73
C ALA A 147 31.06 -40.40 35.25
N GLU A 148 32.25 -40.39 34.67
CA GLU A 148 32.91 -41.60 34.16
C GLU A 148 33.42 -42.49 35.30
N ASP A 149 33.84 -41.90 36.43
CA ASP A 149 34.46 -42.63 37.56
C ASP A 149 33.50 -42.97 38.72
N ASN A 150 32.43 -42.20 38.99
CA ASN A 150 31.50 -42.44 40.10
C ASN A 150 30.03 -42.05 39.82
N PRO A 151 29.24 -42.91 39.14
CA PRO A 151 27.89 -42.56 38.67
C PRO A 151 26.85 -42.33 39.79
N THR A 152 27.07 -42.85 41.00
CA THR A 152 26.14 -42.71 42.14
C THR A 152 26.17 -41.32 42.80
N ILE A 153 27.26 -40.56 42.66
CA ILE A 153 27.41 -39.20 43.21
C ILE A 153 26.68 -38.16 42.34
N LEU A 154 26.54 -38.42 41.03
CA LEU A 154 25.97 -37.47 40.08
C LEU A 154 24.47 -37.22 40.24
N HIS A 155 23.69 -38.25 40.59
CA HIS A 155 22.23 -38.14 40.58
C HIS A 155 21.66 -37.17 41.62
N VAL A 156 22.45 -36.80 42.64
CA VAL A 156 22.03 -35.93 43.76
C VAL A 156 22.32 -34.44 43.51
N LYS A 157 23.19 -34.11 42.55
CA LYS A 157 23.70 -32.73 42.36
C LYS A 157 23.52 -32.12 40.99
N GLU A 158 23.05 -32.91 40.03
CA GLU A 158 22.70 -32.47 38.68
C GLU A 158 21.80 -31.21 38.70
N GLU A 159 20.83 -31.15 39.62
CA GLU A 159 19.93 -30.01 39.79
C GLU A 159 20.66 -28.74 40.28
N GLN A 160 21.59 -28.85 41.24
CA GLN A 160 22.35 -27.70 41.76
C GLN A 160 23.31 -27.12 40.70
N VAL A 161 23.88 -27.99 39.86
CA VAL A 161 24.77 -27.58 38.76
C VAL A 161 23.99 -26.88 37.66
N GLN A 162 22.86 -27.47 37.27
CA GLN A 162 21.98 -26.88 36.28
C GLN A 162 21.43 -25.53 36.77
N ASP A 163 21.09 -25.41 38.05
CA ASP A 163 20.66 -24.15 38.66
C ASP A 163 21.78 -23.09 38.66
N PHE A 164 23.01 -23.48 38.99
CA PHE A 164 24.17 -22.59 38.95
C PHE A 164 24.51 -22.12 37.51
N GLU A 165 24.54 -23.04 36.55
CA GLU A 165 24.78 -22.74 35.13
C GLU A 165 23.74 -21.74 34.59
N GLU A 166 22.46 -21.95 34.90
CA GLU A 166 21.40 -21.04 34.46
C GLU A 166 21.53 -19.64 35.08
N ARG A 167 21.91 -19.53 36.35
CA ARG A 167 22.13 -18.23 37.03
C ARG A 167 23.31 -17.48 36.42
N LEU A 168 24.39 -18.19 36.08
CA LEU A 168 25.52 -17.62 35.38
C LEU A 168 25.16 -17.11 33.98
N ILE A 169 24.42 -17.88 33.20
CA ILE A 169 24.02 -17.47 31.84
C ILE A 169 23.18 -16.19 31.88
N VAL A 170 22.22 -16.10 32.82
CA VAL A 170 21.40 -14.90 32.99
C VAL A 170 22.26 -13.69 33.36
N PHE A 171 23.15 -13.85 34.34
CA PHE A 171 24.01 -12.76 34.78
C PHE A 171 25.00 -12.32 33.70
N ARG A 172 25.64 -13.27 33.02
CA ARG A 172 26.56 -13.05 31.89
C ARG A 172 25.89 -12.30 30.74
N ASN A 173 24.69 -12.71 30.35
CA ASN A 173 23.93 -12.04 29.30
C ASN A 173 23.45 -10.65 29.73
N PHE A 174 23.06 -10.48 30.99
CA PHE A 174 22.71 -9.18 31.55
C PHE A 174 23.89 -8.20 31.54
N LEU A 175 25.09 -8.62 31.95
CA LEU A 175 26.29 -7.79 31.92
C LEU A 175 26.66 -7.31 30.52
N SER A 176 26.37 -8.11 29.50
CA SER A 176 26.62 -7.72 28.09
C SER A 176 25.76 -6.55 27.62
N LEU A 177 24.67 -6.23 28.34
CA LEU A 177 23.74 -5.15 28.01
C LEU A 177 24.10 -3.80 28.67
N ILE A 178 25.07 -3.77 29.59
CA ILE A 178 25.44 -2.55 30.33
C ILE A 178 26.49 -1.75 29.54
N PRO A 179 26.24 -0.46 29.22
CA PRO A 179 27.23 0.41 28.60
C PRO A 179 28.55 0.50 29.39
N ASN A 180 29.69 0.37 28.68
CA ASN A 180 31.03 0.38 29.29
C ASN A 180 31.36 1.64 30.13
N ARG A 181 30.68 2.77 29.90
CA ARG A 181 30.91 4.04 30.61
C ARG A 181 30.25 4.08 31.99
N LEU A 182 29.14 3.36 32.20
CA LEU A 182 28.47 3.26 33.51
C LEU A 182 29.34 2.49 34.52
N LEU A 183 30.28 1.67 34.04
CA LEU A 183 31.22 0.90 34.85
C LEU A 183 32.30 1.75 35.56
N ILE A 184 32.37 3.06 35.28
CA ILE A 184 33.52 3.91 35.66
C ILE A 184 33.19 4.88 36.82
N SER A 185 31.93 5.12 37.16
CA SER A 185 31.56 6.32 37.96
C SER A 185 30.77 6.11 39.26
N ASP A 186 30.45 4.88 39.67
CA ASP A 186 29.56 4.66 40.83
C ASP A 186 30.09 3.60 41.82
N GLU A 187 29.95 3.88 43.12
CA GLU A 187 30.30 2.97 44.24
C GLU A 187 29.48 1.67 44.16
N TYR A 188 28.32 1.75 43.51
CA TYR A 188 27.45 0.63 43.18
C TYR A 188 28.13 -0.44 42.30
N TYR A 189 28.89 -0.06 41.27
CA TYR A 189 29.55 -1.03 40.37
C TYR A 189 30.82 -1.64 40.95
N VAL A 190 31.45 -0.98 41.93
CA VAL A 190 32.59 -1.54 42.68
C VAL A 190 32.16 -2.82 43.41
N ASN A 191 30.97 -2.81 44.03
CA ASN A 191 30.40 -4.01 44.66
C ASN A 191 30.17 -5.16 43.66
N MET A 192 29.78 -4.87 42.41
CA MET A 192 29.59 -5.88 41.36
C MET A 192 30.92 -6.56 41.00
N PHE A 193 32.00 -5.77 40.94
CA PHE A 193 33.35 -6.26 40.67
C PHE A 193 33.89 -7.09 41.84
N ASP A 194 33.66 -6.66 43.08
CA ASP A 194 34.02 -7.41 44.28
C ASP A 194 33.29 -8.77 44.33
N THR A 195 32.01 -8.84 43.95
CA THR A 195 31.32 -10.13 43.91
C THR A 195 31.70 -11.01 42.71
N ALA A 196 32.04 -10.44 41.54
CA ALA A 196 32.65 -11.21 40.44
C ALA A 196 34.02 -11.79 40.85
N GLN A 197 34.74 -11.06 41.71
CA GLN A 197 35.95 -11.52 42.36
C GLN A 197 35.69 -12.74 43.26
N ASP A 198 34.64 -12.69 44.07
CA ASP A 198 34.22 -13.79 44.95
C ASP A 198 33.77 -15.03 44.17
N LEU A 199 33.10 -14.85 43.03
CA LEU A 199 32.73 -15.93 42.12
C LEU A 199 33.98 -16.64 41.55
N ALA A 200 34.97 -15.87 41.12
CA ALA A 200 36.24 -16.39 40.64
C ALA A 200 36.98 -17.21 41.72
N LEU A 201 36.93 -16.74 42.98
CA LEU A 201 37.50 -17.42 44.14
C LEU A 201 36.76 -18.72 44.46
N GLY A 202 35.43 -18.72 44.45
CA GLY A 202 34.64 -19.92 44.68
C GLY A 202 34.90 -21.01 43.63
N PHE A 203 35.10 -20.61 42.37
CA PHE A 203 35.45 -21.52 41.29
C PHE A 203 36.86 -22.10 41.42
N GLN A 204 37.84 -21.27 41.80
CA GLN A 204 39.20 -21.71 42.10
C GLN A 204 39.22 -22.74 43.25
N ARG A 205 38.43 -22.52 44.30
CA ARG A 205 38.30 -23.49 45.39
C ARG A 205 37.68 -24.78 44.88
N LEU A 206 36.67 -24.70 44.01
CA LEU A 206 36.03 -25.88 43.41
C LEU A 206 37.06 -26.70 42.62
N PHE A 207 37.90 -26.03 41.83
CA PHE A 207 39.03 -26.64 41.14
C PHE A 207 40.01 -27.33 42.10
N TYR A 208 40.40 -26.66 43.17
CA TYR A 208 41.29 -27.22 44.19
C TYR A 208 40.70 -28.51 44.79
N VAL A 209 39.42 -28.51 45.16
CA VAL A 209 38.74 -29.69 45.74
C VAL A 209 38.65 -30.83 44.74
N VAL A 210 38.37 -30.54 43.46
CA VAL A 210 38.36 -31.54 42.39
C VAL A 210 39.76 -32.15 42.21
N VAL A 211 40.79 -31.32 42.10
CA VAL A 211 42.19 -31.78 41.93
C VAL A 211 42.66 -32.60 43.13
N CYS A 212 42.43 -32.13 44.36
CA CYS A 212 42.83 -32.84 45.58
C CYS A 212 42.12 -34.18 45.75
N ASN A 213 40.86 -34.29 45.34
CA ASN A 213 40.11 -35.54 45.49
C ASN A 213 40.36 -36.54 44.35
N ILE A 214 40.70 -36.08 43.14
CA ILE A 214 41.23 -36.96 42.08
C ILE A 214 42.56 -37.60 42.53
N ILE A 215 43.40 -36.83 43.25
CA ILE A 215 44.67 -37.32 43.80
C ILE A 215 44.45 -38.34 44.93
N ASN A 216 43.45 -38.13 45.78
CA ASN A 216 43.27 -38.88 47.02
C ASN A 216 42.18 -39.98 46.97
N GLY A 217 41.37 -40.05 45.90
CA GLY A 217 40.37 -41.11 45.68
C GLY A 217 39.25 -41.14 46.73
N VAL A 218 38.73 -39.98 47.14
CA VAL A 218 37.90 -39.83 48.34
C VAL A 218 36.40 -39.77 48.02
N GLU A 219 35.57 -40.55 48.73
CA GLU A 219 34.10 -40.57 48.61
C GLU A 219 33.40 -39.32 49.24
N GLU A 220 34.09 -38.52 50.06
CA GLU A 220 33.57 -37.29 50.72
C GLU A 220 33.35 -36.10 49.75
N LEU A 221 33.79 -36.21 48.50
CA LEU A 221 33.62 -35.22 47.42
C LEU A 221 32.16 -34.76 47.24
N ALA A 222 31.22 -35.67 47.47
CA ALA A 222 29.80 -35.45 47.27
C ALA A 222 29.14 -34.57 48.34
N MET A 223 29.78 -34.19 49.43
CA MET A 223 29.22 -33.16 50.34
C MET A 223 29.90 -31.82 50.10
N GLU A 224 31.23 -31.79 50.06
CA GLU A 224 32.03 -30.58 49.83
C GLU A 224 31.67 -29.86 48.53
N LEU A 225 31.57 -30.58 47.41
CA LEU A 225 31.21 -29.99 46.10
C LEU A 225 29.82 -29.31 46.15
N GLY A 226 28.95 -29.72 47.07
CA GLY A 226 27.54 -29.29 47.15
C GLY A 226 27.42 -28.05 47.99
N GLU A 227 28.13 -28.01 49.12
CA GLU A 227 28.31 -26.79 49.91
C GLU A 227 28.98 -25.69 49.08
N MET A 228 29.97 -26.03 48.26
CA MET A 228 30.67 -25.07 47.41
C MET A 228 29.83 -24.56 46.24
N LEU A 229 29.10 -25.45 45.57
CA LEU A 229 28.11 -25.04 44.57
C LEU A 229 27.04 -24.16 45.21
N GLN A 230 26.60 -24.46 46.44
CA GLN A 230 25.64 -23.62 47.15
C GLN A 230 26.21 -22.24 47.47
N VAL A 231 27.46 -22.12 47.93
CA VAL A 231 28.13 -20.82 48.17
C VAL A 231 28.23 -20.02 46.88
N LEU A 232 28.54 -20.68 45.76
CA LEU A 232 28.61 -20.06 44.44
C LEU A 232 27.21 -19.59 43.95
N VAL A 233 26.18 -20.40 44.16
CA VAL A 233 24.77 -20.06 43.88
C VAL A 233 24.31 -18.88 44.74
N ASP A 234 24.56 -18.92 46.05
CA ASP A 234 24.20 -17.85 47.00
C ASP A 234 24.95 -16.54 46.67
N GLY A 235 26.20 -16.64 46.23
CA GLY A 235 26.99 -15.51 45.75
C GLY A 235 26.36 -14.85 44.52
N LEU A 236 25.99 -15.64 43.51
CA LEU A 236 25.26 -15.15 42.33
C LEU A 236 23.91 -14.56 42.69
N ASP A 237 23.22 -15.11 43.68
CA ASP A 237 21.93 -14.59 44.12
C ASP A 237 22.04 -13.22 44.73
N ASN A 238 23.04 -13.01 45.58
CA ASN A 238 23.29 -11.69 46.14
C ASN A 238 23.57 -10.65 45.03
N ILE A 239 24.23 -11.05 43.94
CA ILE A 239 24.42 -10.20 42.76
C ILE A 239 23.08 -9.93 42.05
N ILE A 240 22.34 -10.98 41.74
CA ILE A 240 21.09 -10.88 40.98
C ILE A 240 20.05 -10.05 41.77
N VAL A 241 19.93 -10.26 43.09
CA VAL A 241 19.06 -9.48 43.98
C VAL A 241 19.56 -8.05 44.19
N GLY A 242 20.88 -7.83 44.22
CA GLY A 242 21.47 -6.51 44.42
C GLY A 242 21.40 -5.61 43.19
N PHE A 243 21.64 -6.17 41.99
CA PHE A 243 21.90 -5.42 40.75
C PHE A 243 20.78 -5.46 39.73
N ILE A 244 20.25 -6.65 39.45
CA ILE A 244 19.24 -6.84 38.41
C ILE A 244 17.86 -6.35 38.89
N CYS A 245 17.68 -6.28 40.20
CA CYS A 245 16.42 -5.94 40.86
C CYS A 245 16.26 -4.45 41.17
N ASP A 246 17.29 -3.64 40.93
CA ASP A 246 17.35 -2.23 41.29
C ASP A 246 16.76 -1.33 40.18
N GLU A 247 15.77 -0.52 40.53
CA GLU A 247 15.09 0.41 39.61
C GLU A 247 16.00 1.58 39.19
N THR A 248 17.11 1.80 39.91
CA THR A 248 18.07 2.90 39.66
C THR A 248 18.91 2.69 38.39
N LEU A 249 19.17 1.43 38.01
CA LEU A 249 19.91 1.10 36.78
C LEU A 249 19.07 1.38 35.52
N GLU A 250 17.75 1.26 35.64
CA GLU A 250 16.81 1.52 34.55
C GLU A 250 16.82 3.00 34.15
N SER A 251 16.87 3.92 35.12
CA SER A 251 16.96 5.37 34.84
C SER A 251 18.27 5.75 34.14
N LEU A 252 19.37 5.07 34.48
CA LEU A 252 20.69 5.33 33.89
C LEU A 252 20.80 4.86 32.43
N LEU A 253 20.02 3.85 32.03
CA LEU A 253 19.92 3.39 30.64
C LEU A 253 19.06 4.30 29.76
N VAL A 254 18.23 5.17 30.36
CA VAL A 254 17.31 6.08 29.66
C VAL A 254 17.92 7.47 29.42
N ASP A 255 18.87 7.91 30.25
CA ASP A 255 19.54 9.23 30.20
C ASP A 255 20.70 9.34 29.18
N ASP A 256 20.88 8.35 28.30
CA ASP A 256 22.01 8.22 27.37
C ASP A 256 21.89 9.14 26.12
N ASP A 257 22.17 10.44 26.28
CA ASP A 257 22.15 11.43 25.16
C ASP A 257 23.52 11.64 24.47
N ASP A 258 24.62 11.04 24.97
CA ASP A 258 25.97 11.49 24.63
C ASP A 258 26.84 10.42 23.93
N GLY A 259 26.79 10.43 22.59
CA GLY A 259 27.91 10.17 21.68
C GLY A 259 28.49 8.76 21.52
N ASP A 260 28.57 7.94 22.57
CA ASP A 260 29.12 6.58 22.49
C ASP A 260 28.00 5.56 22.42
N ASN A 261 27.92 4.87 21.29
CA ASN A 261 26.82 4.00 20.93
C ASN A 261 27.24 2.55 21.22
N PRO A 262 27.03 1.99 22.45
CA PRO A 262 27.18 0.56 22.62
C PRO A 262 26.12 -0.07 21.72
N THR A 263 26.55 -0.84 20.73
CA THR A 263 25.62 -1.55 19.84
C THR A 263 24.71 -2.43 20.68
N MET A 264 23.38 -2.36 20.47
CA MET A 264 22.60 -3.56 20.74
C MET A 264 23.21 -4.63 19.83
N ASP A 265 23.84 -5.64 20.40
CA ASP A 265 24.56 -6.66 19.68
C ASP A 265 23.71 -7.94 19.59
N GLU A 266 24.18 -8.91 18.80
CA GLU A 266 23.58 -10.23 18.62
C GLU A 266 23.25 -10.91 19.98
N LYS A 267 24.03 -10.60 21.03
CA LYS A 267 23.84 -11.10 22.40
C LYS A 267 22.56 -10.62 23.06
N ALA A 268 22.08 -9.41 22.75
CA ALA A 268 20.79 -8.93 23.24
C ALA A 268 19.62 -9.74 22.66
N LEU A 269 19.74 -10.16 21.39
CA LEU A 269 18.75 -11.00 20.73
C LEU A 269 18.80 -12.44 21.27
N GLU A 270 20.00 -12.97 21.50
CA GLU A 270 20.20 -14.26 22.19
C GLU A 270 19.58 -14.25 23.59
N PHE A 271 19.74 -13.17 24.35
CA PHE A 271 19.15 -13.05 25.68
C PHE A 271 17.62 -13.05 25.64
N ILE A 272 17.00 -12.38 24.67
CA ILE A 272 15.54 -12.42 24.51
C ILE A 272 15.07 -13.81 24.10
N ASN A 273 15.79 -14.50 23.22
CA ASN A 273 15.48 -15.88 22.87
C ASN A 273 15.51 -16.78 24.11
N TYR A 274 16.53 -16.62 24.95
CA TYR A 274 16.64 -17.31 26.23
C TYR A 274 15.46 -16.97 27.15
N LEU A 275 15.13 -15.69 27.33
CA LEU A 275 14.03 -15.24 28.18
C LEU A 275 12.67 -15.79 27.71
N VAL A 276 12.39 -15.73 26.41
CA VAL A 276 11.16 -16.28 25.81
C VAL A 276 11.09 -17.79 26.02
N HIS A 277 12.19 -18.51 25.79
CA HIS A 277 12.26 -19.95 26.04
C HIS A 277 11.98 -20.28 27.51
N LYS A 278 12.57 -19.53 28.43
CA LYS A 278 12.44 -19.79 29.86
C LYS A 278 11.07 -19.39 30.40
N LEU A 279 10.46 -18.31 29.89
CA LEU A 279 9.06 -17.96 30.15
C LEU A 279 8.11 -19.09 29.71
N LYS A 280 8.35 -19.73 28.56
CA LYS A 280 7.59 -20.91 28.11
C LYS A 280 7.73 -22.09 29.07
N LEU A 281 8.94 -22.34 29.59
CA LEU A 281 9.16 -23.40 30.59
C LEU A 281 8.43 -23.09 31.91
N MET A 282 8.48 -21.84 32.38
CA MET A 282 7.76 -21.45 33.59
C MET A 282 6.24 -21.59 33.42
N MET A 283 5.69 -21.21 32.26
CA MET A 283 4.27 -21.35 31.94
C MET A 283 3.76 -22.81 32.06
N LEU A 284 4.62 -23.81 31.79
CA LEU A 284 4.27 -25.23 31.95
C LEU A 284 4.14 -25.65 33.44
N SER A 285 4.80 -24.92 34.34
CA SER A 285 4.90 -25.24 35.78
C SER A 285 4.12 -24.31 36.71
N CYS A 286 3.52 -23.21 36.21
CA CYS A 286 2.79 -22.23 37.02
C CYS A 286 1.29 -22.57 37.23
N ASN A 287 0.68 -21.95 38.24
CA ASN A 287 -0.77 -21.97 38.50
C ASN A 287 -1.58 -21.44 37.30
N GLU A 288 -2.79 -21.96 37.08
CA GLU A 288 -3.68 -21.58 35.96
C GLU A 288 -3.92 -20.06 35.89
N ASP A 289 -4.04 -19.38 37.03
CA ASP A 289 -4.36 -17.95 37.12
C ASP A 289 -3.30 -17.02 36.48
N VAL A 290 -2.07 -17.50 36.30
CA VAL A 290 -0.95 -16.72 35.74
C VAL A 290 -0.58 -17.17 34.32
N LYS A 291 -1.07 -18.32 33.85
CA LYS A 291 -0.71 -18.89 32.54
C LYS A 291 -1.10 -17.99 31.37
N ASP A 292 -2.30 -17.42 31.40
CA ASP A 292 -2.80 -16.53 30.36
C ASP A 292 -1.93 -15.25 30.22
N PRO A 293 -1.64 -14.50 31.31
CA PRO A 293 -0.69 -13.39 31.28
C PRO A 293 0.71 -13.76 30.75
N PHE A 294 1.24 -14.92 31.15
CA PHE A 294 2.54 -15.41 30.65
C PHE A 294 2.50 -15.70 29.15
N GLY A 295 1.44 -16.36 28.66
CA GLY A 295 1.25 -16.63 27.25
C GLY A 295 1.22 -15.34 26.42
N ILE A 296 0.48 -14.32 26.88
CA ILE A 296 0.42 -13.01 26.21
C ILE A 296 1.80 -12.36 26.17
N LEU A 297 2.54 -12.36 27.29
CA LEU A 297 3.89 -11.78 27.33
C LEU A 297 4.87 -12.49 26.39
N ILE A 298 4.81 -13.82 26.32
CA ILE A 298 5.62 -14.64 25.42
C ILE A 298 5.33 -14.30 23.96
N ASP A 299 4.05 -14.22 23.59
CA ASP A 299 3.61 -13.91 22.23
C ASP A 299 4.05 -12.50 21.82
N GLU A 300 3.93 -11.54 22.74
CA GLU A 300 4.25 -10.13 22.48
C GLU A 300 5.76 -9.87 22.38
N LEU A 301 6.56 -10.51 23.25
CA LEU A 301 8.02 -10.49 23.13
C LEU A 301 8.50 -11.17 21.85
N SER A 302 7.90 -12.31 21.50
CA SER A 302 8.21 -13.01 20.24
C SER A 302 7.85 -12.15 19.03
N PHE A 303 6.73 -11.43 19.08
CA PHE A 303 6.29 -10.51 18.04
C PHE A 303 7.26 -9.35 17.84
N LEU A 304 7.65 -8.64 18.91
CA LEU A 304 8.65 -7.57 18.81
C LEU A 304 9.99 -8.11 18.30
N ARG A 305 10.42 -9.27 18.79
CA ARG A 305 11.67 -9.91 18.39
C ARG A 305 11.74 -10.09 16.87
N CYS A 306 10.73 -10.74 16.29
CA CYS A 306 10.75 -11.11 14.88
C CYS A 306 10.50 -9.92 13.93
N ASN A 307 9.77 -8.89 14.36
CA ASN A 307 9.33 -7.81 13.46
C ASN A 307 10.06 -6.47 13.66
N LEU A 308 10.82 -6.31 14.75
CA LEU A 308 11.40 -5.01 15.10
C LEU A 308 12.84 -5.12 15.61
N MET A 309 13.15 -6.09 16.46
CA MET A 309 14.41 -6.08 17.21
C MET A 309 15.62 -6.53 16.40
N GLU A 310 15.49 -7.52 15.52
CA GLU A 310 16.59 -8.03 14.69
C GLU A 310 17.19 -6.94 13.79
N ASP A 311 16.35 -6.06 13.25
CA ASP A 311 16.76 -5.01 12.32
C ASP A 311 17.26 -3.73 13.00
N LEU A 312 16.80 -3.44 14.22
CA LEU A 312 17.37 -2.37 15.05
C LEU A 312 18.87 -2.60 15.34
N LEU A 313 19.35 -3.86 15.29
CA LEU A 313 20.77 -4.23 15.44
C LEU A 313 21.58 -3.88 14.17
N LEU A 314 20.98 -4.01 12.99
CA LEU A 314 21.64 -3.81 11.68
C LEU A 314 21.76 -2.33 11.29
N LEU A 315 20.92 -1.46 11.86
CA LEU A 315 20.80 -0.05 11.51
C LEU A 315 21.93 0.85 12.03
N ASN A 316 22.77 0.36 12.95
CA ASN A 316 23.73 1.17 13.70
C ASN A 316 24.96 1.64 12.89
N LYS A 317 24.93 1.50 11.56
CA LYS A 317 26.00 1.90 10.62
C LYS A 317 25.64 3.13 9.76
N ASN A 318 24.47 3.75 9.95
CA ASN A 318 23.95 4.79 9.05
C ASN A 318 23.63 6.10 9.81
N PRO A 319 24.10 7.29 9.37
CA PRO A 319 24.04 8.54 10.16
C PRO A 319 22.65 9.20 10.36
N ILE A 320 21.54 8.58 9.93
CA ILE A 320 20.17 9.12 10.11
C ILE A 320 19.62 8.70 11.50
N ILE A 321 20.36 9.01 12.57
CA ILE A 321 20.19 8.36 13.90
C ILE A 321 19.24 9.11 14.85
N LYS A 322 18.93 10.40 14.65
CA LYS A 322 18.33 11.21 15.73
C LYS A 322 16.90 10.78 16.14
N GLU A 323 16.05 10.34 15.21
CA GLU A 323 14.66 9.95 15.51
C GLU A 323 14.53 8.49 15.99
N MET A 324 15.47 7.60 15.63
CA MET A 324 15.46 6.18 16.03
C MET A 324 15.92 5.93 17.46
N LYS A 325 16.74 6.84 18.03
CA LYS A 325 17.29 6.71 19.38
C LYS A 325 16.22 6.42 20.44
N SER A 326 15.07 7.08 20.35
CA SER A 326 13.97 6.91 21.32
C SER A 326 13.40 5.48 21.31
N LEU A 327 13.29 4.86 20.13
CA LEU A 327 12.78 3.51 20.00
C LEU A 327 13.80 2.50 20.56
N THR A 328 15.09 2.66 20.22
CA THR A 328 16.18 1.81 20.73
C THR A 328 16.32 1.87 22.25
N ILE A 329 16.22 3.06 22.85
CA ILE A 329 16.25 3.23 24.33
C ILE A 329 15.06 2.51 24.98
N SER A 330 13.87 2.65 24.40
CA SER A 330 12.65 2.00 24.93
C SER A 330 12.76 0.48 24.87
N THR A 331 13.29 -0.05 23.76
CA THR A 331 13.55 -1.48 23.58
C THR A 331 14.60 -2.01 24.57
N ARG A 332 15.67 -1.26 24.86
CA ARG A 332 16.65 -1.61 25.91
C ARG A 332 16.02 -1.71 27.28
N ALA A 333 15.24 -0.68 27.66
CA ALA A 333 14.54 -0.67 28.93
C ALA A 333 13.59 -1.86 29.07
N LEU A 334 12.92 -2.28 27.98
CA LEU A 334 12.09 -3.49 28.00
C LEU A 334 12.91 -4.75 28.29
N ILE A 335 14.02 -4.97 27.57
CA ILE A 335 14.89 -6.15 27.81
C ILE A 335 15.34 -6.18 29.28
N PHE A 336 15.74 -5.03 29.81
CA PHE A 336 16.16 -4.89 31.19
C PHE A 336 15.05 -5.28 32.17
N ARG A 337 13.85 -4.68 32.01
CA ARG A 337 12.68 -4.98 32.84
C ARG A 337 12.28 -6.46 32.76
N THR A 338 12.32 -7.07 31.57
CA THR A 338 12.00 -8.49 31.39
C THR A 338 13.04 -9.40 32.05
N GLY A 339 14.34 -9.08 31.94
CA GLY A 339 15.40 -9.78 32.65
C GLY A 339 15.24 -9.66 34.17
N SER A 340 14.93 -8.46 34.67
CA SER A 340 14.67 -8.20 36.10
C SER A 340 13.51 -9.02 36.65
N PHE A 341 12.41 -9.04 35.90
CA PHE A 341 11.23 -9.85 36.20
C PHE A 341 11.58 -11.33 36.34
N PHE A 342 12.32 -11.89 35.38
CA PHE A 342 12.72 -13.29 35.40
C PHE A 342 13.58 -13.62 36.63
N CYS A 343 14.58 -12.78 36.90
CA CYS A 343 15.46 -12.93 38.06
C CYS A 343 14.67 -12.94 39.37
N LYS A 344 13.80 -11.96 39.61
CA LYS A 344 12.96 -11.89 40.83
C LYS A 344 12.01 -13.07 40.95
N SER A 345 11.45 -13.53 39.84
CA SER A 345 10.50 -14.66 39.82
C SER A 345 11.11 -15.99 40.28
N ARG A 346 12.43 -16.13 40.29
CA ARG A 346 13.09 -17.35 40.77
C ARG A 346 13.28 -17.43 42.28
N TYR A 347 13.21 -16.31 42.99
CA TYR A 347 13.43 -16.27 44.44
C TYR A 347 12.27 -16.78 45.27
N PHE A 348 11.17 -17.08 44.61
CA PHE A 348 9.99 -17.58 45.23
C PHE A 348 9.67 -18.95 44.62
N LYS A 349 9.06 -19.84 45.41
CA LYS A 349 8.71 -21.19 44.94
C LYS A 349 7.53 -21.11 43.98
N GLN A 350 7.44 -22.07 43.04
CA GLN A 350 6.38 -22.13 42.01
C GLN A 350 4.94 -22.14 42.57
N GLU A 351 4.78 -22.45 43.86
CA GLU A 351 3.50 -22.49 44.58
C GLU A 351 3.33 -21.33 45.60
N ASP A 352 4.27 -20.38 45.69
CA ASP A 352 4.18 -19.26 46.64
C ASP A 352 3.11 -18.25 46.19
N GLU A 353 2.18 -17.89 47.08
CA GLU A 353 1.20 -16.80 46.82
C GLU A 353 1.88 -15.47 46.47
N GLN A 354 3.07 -15.22 47.04
CA GLN A 354 3.88 -14.03 46.76
C GLN A 354 4.39 -13.99 45.30
N MET A 355 4.57 -15.14 44.64
CA MET A 355 4.89 -15.20 43.21
C MET A 355 3.77 -14.79 42.33
N VAL A 356 2.59 -15.33 42.64
CA VAL A 356 1.38 -15.03 41.89
C VAL A 356 1.10 -13.54 42.00
N GLU A 357 1.23 -12.95 43.20
CA GLU A 357 1.10 -11.52 43.43
C GLU A 357 2.17 -10.71 42.67
N TYR A 358 3.44 -11.11 42.72
CA TYR A 358 4.53 -10.46 41.99
C TYR A 358 4.31 -10.48 40.46
N CYS A 359 3.90 -11.64 39.92
CA CYS A 359 3.61 -11.80 38.49
C CYS A 359 2.40 -10.98 38.05
N CYS A 360 1.33 -10.99 38.84
CA CYS A 360 0.13 -10.17 38.59
C CYS A 360 0.42 -8.67 38.58
N LEU A 361 1.44 -8.21 39.32
CA LEU A 361 1.85 -6.81 39.33
C LEU A 361 2.78 -6.46 38.16
N LYS A 362 3.82 -7.28 37.91
CA LYS A 362 4.90 -6.91 36.97
C LYS A 362 4.63 -7.30 35.51
N ILE A 363 3.87 -8.36 35.21
CA ILE A 363 3.53 -8.71 33.83
C ILE A 363 2.76 -7.57 33.12
N PRO A 364 1.75 -6.92 33.74
CA PRO A 364 1.09 -5.76 33.14
C PRO A 364 2.02 -4.57 32.89
N ASP A 365 3.03 -4.33 33.75
CA ASP A 365 4.03 -3.28 33.54
C ASP A 365 4.88 -3.57 32.29
N LEU A 366 5.27 -4.84 32.09
CA LEU A 366 6.02 -5.28 30.89
C LEU A 366 5.18 -5.15 29.62
N LEU A 367 3.91 -5.55 29.67
CA LEU A 367 3.00 -5.42 28.53
C LEU A 367 2.77 -3.95 28.16
N ARG A 368 2.64 -3.05 29.15
CA ARG A 368 2.58 -1.60 28.92
C ARG A 368 3.83 -1.09 28.22
N ALA A 369 5.02 -1.52 28.66
CA ALA A 369 6.28 -1.14 28.04
C ALA A 369 6.38 -1.61 26.56
N ILE A 370 5.88 -2.82 26.27
CA ILE A 370 5.78 -3.34 24.90
C ILE A 370 4.85 -2.49 24.05
N ASP A 371 3.68 -2.12 24.57
CA ASP A 371 2.71 -1.30 23.86
C ASP A 371 3.25 0.13 23.60
N ASP A 372 4.01 0.70 24.53
CA ASP A 372 4.71 1.97 24.34
C ASP A 372 5.73 1.88 23.19
N ILE A 373 6.49 0.79 23.08
CA ILE A 373 7.42 0.54 21.97
C ILE A 373 6.67 0.43 20.65
N LYS A 374 5.60 -0.36 20.60
CA LYS A 374 4.75 -0.49 19.40
C LYS A 374 4.14 0.84 18.99
N GLN A 375 3.77 1.69 19.95
CA GLN A 375 3.22 3.01 19.67
C GLN A 375 4.29 3.95 19.13
N LYS A 376 5.47 4.00 19.76
CA LYS A 376 6.62 4.77 19.25
C LYS A 376 7.04 4.33 17.85
N ALA A 377 7.01 3.03 17.57
CA ALA A 377 7.28 2.48 16.23
C ALA A 377 6.23 2.95 15.21
N SER A 378 4.93 2.92 15.58
CA SER A 378 3.86 3.48 14.75
C SER A 378 4.01 4.98 14.54
N ASP A 379 4.36 5.75 15.59
CA ASP A 379 4.53 7.19 15.52
C ASP A 379 5.75 7.56 14.67
N LEU A 380 6.84 6.80 14.77
CA LEU A 380 8.03 6.96 13.94
C LEU A 380 7.72 6.63 12.47
N PHE A 381 7.02 5.52 12.20
CA PHE A 381 6.56 5.20 10.86
C PHE A 381 5.67 6.30 10.30
N ASN A 382 4.72 6.77 11.10
CA ASN A 382 3.87 7.86 10.70
C ASN A 382 4.69 9.13 10.46
N HIS A 383 5.60 9.54 11.34
CA HIS A 383 6.42 10.74 11.15
C HIS A 383 7.29 10.67 9.87
N CYS A 384 7.94 9.54 9.63
CA CYS A 384 8.86 9.35 8.50
C CYS A 384 8.17 9.03 7.16
N PHE A 385 6.97 8.43 7.18
CA PHE A 385 6.29 7.89 5.99
C PHE A 385 4.83 8.38 5.80
N PHE A 386 4.27 9.23 6.68
CA PHE A 386 2.89 9.75 6.55
C PHE A 386 2.66 10.57 5.28
N SER A 387 3.67 11.34 4.86
CA SER A 387 3.59 12.22 3.70
C SER A 387 3.28 11.42 2.43
N SER A 388 3.85 10.23 2.33
CA SER A 388 3.71 9.36 1.17
C SER A 388 2.48 8.44 1.25
N ARG A 389 2.09 8.00 2.47
CA ARG A 389 0.92 7.11 2.73
C ARG A 389 -0.42 7.65 2.22
N ARG A 390 -0.70 8.96 2.35
CA ARG A 390 -1.96 9.55 1.82
C ARG A 390 -1.95 9.76 0.30
N SER A 391 -0.78 9.94 -0.29
CA SER A 391 -0.64 10.12 -1.74
C SER A 391 -0.86 8.81 -2.53
N TRP A 392 -0.47 7.69 -1.92
CA TRP A 392 -0.67 6.33 -2.45
C TRP A 392 -2.08 5.78 -2.22
N GLN A 393 -2.74 6.16 -1.12
CA GLN A 393 -4.17 5.84 -0.89
C GLN A 393 -5.11 6.35 -2.01
N SER A 394 -4.69 7.37 -2.77
CA SER A 394 -5.49 7.97 -3.86
C SER A 394 -5.09 7.55 -5.29
N SER A 395 -3.92 6.94 -5.50
CA SER A 395 -3.36 6.71 -6.84
C SER A 395 -3.49 5.27 -7.36
N ASN A 396 -3.61 4.27 -6.47
CA ASN A 396 -3.69 2.85 -6.86
C ASN A 396 -4.86 2.08 -6.25
N SER A 397 -5.79 2.75 -5.56
CA SER A 397 -6.96 2.08 -4.98
C SER A 397 -7.92 1.57 -6.06
N PRO A 398 -8.17 0.25 -6.16
CA PRO A 398 -9.33 -0.25 -6.87
C PRO A 398 -10.56 0.34 -6.18
N SER A 399 -11.45 0.96 -6.95
CA SER A 399 -12.70 1.54 -6.47
C SER A 399 -13.73 0.49 -6.01
N THR A 400 -13.30 -0.65 -5.49
CA THR A 400 -14.19 -1.67 -4.92
C THR A 400 -14.70 -1.19 -3.56
N THR A 401 -16.02 -0.97 -3.45
CA THR A 401 -16.68 -0.76 -2.15
C THR A 401 -16.75 -2.07 -1.36
N ASN A 402 -16.46 -3.22 -2.00
CA ASN A 402 -16.28 -4.50 -1.33
C ASN A 402 -14.86 -4.63 -0.76
N VAL A 403 -14.73 -4.43 0.56
CA VAL A 403 -13.47 -4.57 1.31
C VAL A 403 -12.80 -5.93 1.07
N LEU A 404 -13.58 -7.02 0.96
CA LEU A 404 -13.04 -8.36 0.77
C LEU A 404 -12.43 -8.56 -0.62
N GLU A 405 -12.98 -7.95 -1.66
CA GLU A 405 -12.42 -8.03 -3.01
C GLU A 405 -11.07 -7.30 -3.08
N TYR A 406 -10.99 -6.11 -2.46
CA TYR A 406 -9.74 -5.36 -2.39
C TYR A 406 -8.67 -6.09 -1.57
N VAL A 407 -9.02 -6.60 -0.39
CA VAL A 407 -8.08 -7.34 0.45
C VAL A 407 -7.59 -8.59 -0.28
N ASN A 408 -8.46 -9.31 -0.99
CA ASN A 408 -8.05 -10.46 -1.80
C ASN A 408 -7.11 -10.07 -2.95
N PHE A 409 -7.29 -8.89 -3.55
CA PHE A 409 -6.34 -8.36 -4.53
C PHE A 409 -4.95 -8.13 -3.90
N VAL A 410 -4.88 -7.50 -2.73
CA VAL A 410 -3.62 -7.30 -2.00
C VAL A 410 -2.99 -8.64 -1.60
N ILE A 411 -3.79 -9.60 -1.13
CA ILE A 411 -3.34 -10.97 -0.80
C ILE A 411 -2.68 -11.63 -2.02
N ASN A 412 -3.35 -11.61 -3.18
CA ASN A 412 -2.82 -12.20 -4.41
C ASN A 412 -1.51 -11.52 -4.86
N LYS A 413 -1.41 -10.20 -4.66
CA LYS A 413 -0.20 -9.43 -4.98
C LYS A 413 0.97 -9.85 -4.10
N VAL A 414 0.75 -9.94 -2.79
CA VAL A 414 1.75 -10.42 -1.82
C VAL A 414 2.17 -11.86 -2.16
N GLU A 415 1.22 -12.73 -2.49
CA GLU A 415 1.49 -14.12 -2.88
C GLU A 415 2.34 -14.23 -4.16
N GLN A 416 2.04 -13.43 -5.19
CA GLN A 416 2.84 -13.38 -6.41
C GLN A 416 4.27 -12.93 -6.14
N LEU A 417 4.45 -11.95 -5.24
CA LEU A 417 5.77 -11.45 -4.88
C LEU A 417 6.61 -12.48 -4.13
N LEU A 418 6.00 -13.20 -3.17
CA LEU A 418 6.64 -14.31 -2.46
C LEU A 418 7.10 -15.42 -3.41
N HIS A 419 6.42 -15.61 -4.55
CA HIS A 419 6.81 -16.60 -5.56
C HIS A 419 7.88 -16.13 -6.56
N SER A 420 8.22 -14.83 -6.60
CA SER A 420 9.02 -14.24 -7.67
C SER A 420 10.55 -14.41 -7.58
N LYS A 421 11.10 -14.94 -6.47
CA LYS A 421 12.54 -15.26 -6.27
C LYS A 421 13.55 -14.16 -6.70
N ALA A 422 13.28 -12.87 -6.44
CA ALA A 422 14.25 -11.79 -6.67
C ALA A 422 15.10 -11.49 -5.40
N ASP A 423 16.42 -11.30 -5.56
CA ASP A 423 17.38 -11.12 -4.45
C ASP A 423 17.06 -10.02 -3.41
N PRO A 424 16.46 -8.85 -3.76
CA PRO A 424 16.07 -7.85 -2.77
C PRO A 424 14.90 -8.29 -1.87
N LEU A 425 14.01 -9.15 -2.36
CA LEU A 425 12.81 -9.60 -1.64
C LEU A 425 13.15 -10.53 -0.46
N ASN A 426 14.27 -11.24 -0.51
CA ASN A 426 14.75 -12.11 0.57
C ASN A 426 14.89 -11.35 1.91
N ALA A 427 15.17 -10.04 1.88
CA ALA A 427 15.30 -9.22 3.09
C ALA A 427 13.95 -8.91 3.77
N LEU A 428 12.82 -9.03 3.06
CA LEU A 428 11.46 -8.74 3.52
C LEU A 428 10.54 -9.97 3.50
N GLU A 429 10.99 -11.10 2.97
CA GLU A 429 10.21 -12.33 2.75
C GLU A 429 9.40 -12.72 4.00
N TRP A 430 10.06 -12.84 5.15
CA TRP A 430 9.39 -13.19 6.41
C TRP A 430 8.31 -12.18 6.83
N HIS A 431 8.52 -10.88 6.60
CA HIS A 431 7.53 -9.85 6.94
C HIS A 431 6.33 -9.90 5.98
N MET A 432 6.58 -10.15 4.69
CA MET A 432 5.54 -10.31 3.68
C MET A 432 4.70 -11.58 3.92
N GLU A 433 5.32 -12.70 4.28
CA GLU A 433 4.63 -13.93 4.69
C GLU A 433 3.69 -13.67 5.87
N ASN A 434 4.16 -12.94 6.90
CA ASN A 434 3.33 -12.61 8.04
C ASN A 434 2.15 -11.71 7.67
N VAL A 435 2.35 -10.69 6.85
CA VAL A 435 1.25 -9.84 6.35
C VAL A 435 0.23 -10.68 5.58
N TYR A 436 0.70 -11.55 4.68
CA TYR A 436 -0.15 -12.49 3.94
C TYR A 436 -0.98 -13.35 4.88
N GLU A 437 -0.36 -14.02 5.85
CA GLU A 437 -1.07 -14.87 6.81
C GLU A 437 -2.12 -14.10 7.62
N GLN A 438 -1.80 -12.89 8.10
CA GLN A 438 -2.75 -12.09 8.88
C GLN A 438 -3.95 -11.63 8.03
N LEU A 439 -3.70 -11.17 6.79
CA LEU A 439 -4.76 -10.74 5.88
C LEU A 439 -5.67 -11.92 5.47
N VAL A 440 -5.11 -13.08 5.16
CA VAL A 440 -5.86 -14.30 4.83
C VAL A 440 -6.70 -14.76 6.03
N SER A 441 -6.09 -14.82 7.22
CA SER A 441 -6.75 -15.24 8.46
C SER A 441 -7.95 -14.34 8.80
N MET A 442 -7.79 -13.03 8.68
CA MET A 442 -8.87 -12.08 8.93
C MET A 442 -9.97 -12.13 7.85
N THR A 443 -9.59 -12.33 6.58
CA THR A 443 -10.54 -12.52 5.47
C THR A 443 -11.41 -13.77 5.69
N LYS A 444 -10.82 -14.87 6.14
CA LYS A 444 -11.54 -16.12 6.47
C LYS A 444 -12.60 -15.88 7.57
N LEU A 445 -12.22 -15.16 8.62
CA LEU A 445 -13.16 -14.77 9.69
C LEU A 445 -14.31 -13.91 9.18
N LEU A 446 -14.02 -12.95 8.30
CA LEU A 446 -15.04 -12.08 7.72
C LEU A 446 -16.00 -12.84 6.79
N CYS A 447 -15.50 -13.83 6.02
CA CYS A 447 -16.33 -14.69 5.17
C CYS A 447 -17.43 -15.43 5.95
N ASP A 448 -17.16 -15.81 7.20
CA ASP A 448 -18.11 -16.51 8.06
C ASP A 448 -19.27 -15.60 8.56
N ILE A 449 -19.16 -14.26 8.38
CA ILE A 449 -20.05 -13.26 9.01
C ILE A 449 -20.69 -12.33 7.97
N VAL A 450 -20.48 -12.56 6.67
CA VAL A 450 -21.04 -11.78 5.53
C VAL A 450 -22.57 -11.60 5.62
N GLN A 451 -23.26 -12.48 6.34
CA GLN A 451 -24.71 -12.39 6.57
C GLN A 451 -25.15 -11.25 7.51
N HIS A 452 -24.23 -10.62 8.24
CA HIS A 452 -24.51 -9.53 9.19
C HIS A 452 -24.06 -8.15 8.69
N ILE A 453 -23.76 -8.01 7.39
CA ILE A 453 -23.42 -6.74 6.75
C ILE A 453 -24.63 -5.79 6.86
N GLY A 454 -24.47 -4.70 7.62
CA GLY A 454 -25.52 -3.74 7.96
C GLY A 454 -25.46 -3.19 9.40
N ASN A 455 -24.59 -3.74 10.26
CA ASN A 455 -24.27 -3.17 11.58
C ASN A 455 -23.17 -2.11 11.45
N SER A 456 -23.43 -0.89 11.96
CA SER A 456 -22.50 0.24 11.89
C SER A 456 -21.14 -0.03 12.54
N HIS A 457 -21.08 -0.89 13.56
CA HIS A 457 -19.81 -1.31 14.18
C HIS A 457 -18.99 -2.22 13.26
N MET A 458 -19.65 -3.11 12.51
CA MET A 458 -19.00 -3.99 11.52
C MET A 458 -18.51 -3.20 10.31
N GLU A 459 -19.27 -2.20 9.85
CA GLU A 459 -18.82 -1.28 8.79
C GLU A 459 -17.57 -0.48 9.20
N PHE A 460 -17.50 -0.05 10.46
CA PHE A 460 -16.31 0.62 11.00
C PHE A 460 -15.08 -0.29 11.01
N LEU A 461 -15.23 -1.54 11.46
CA LEU A 461 -14.14 -2.53 11.47
C LEU A 461 -13.67 -2.89 10.06
N LEU A 462 -14.62 -3.06 9.13
CA LEU A 462 -14.32 -3.33 7.71
C LEU A 462 -13.56 -2.16 7.07
N THR A 463 -13.93 -0.92 7.38
CA THR A 463 -13.23 0.27 6.88
C THR A 463 -11.78 0.28 7.37
N ARG A 464 -11.56 0.05 8.67
CA ARG A 464 -10.20 -0.02 9.23
C ARG A 464 -9.38 -1.19 8.65
N PHE A 465 -10.03 -2.31 8.35
CA PHE A 465 -9.34 -3.45 7.71
C PHE A 465 -8.91 -3.12 6.28
N LYS A 466 -9.79 -2.44 5.54
CA LYS A 466 -9.47 -1.89 4.23
C LYS A 466 -8.24 -0.99 4.30
N ASP A 467 -8.20 -0.07 5.26
CA ASP A 467 -7.08 0.86 5.48
C ASP A 467 -5.76 0.14 5.77
N ALA A 468 -5.80 -0.95 6.56
CA ALA A 468 -4.63 -1.77 6.84
C ALA A 468 -4.11 -2.52 5.61
N ALA A 469 -5.01 -3.05 4.76
CA ALA A 469 -4.63 -3.67 3.49
C ALA A 469 -4.03 -2.66 2.50
N TYR A 470 -4.56 -1.42 2.47
CA TYR A 470 -3.97 -0.33 1.68
C TYR A 470 -2.56 0.02 2.14
N GLN A 471 -2.33 0.07 3.45
CA GLN A 471 -0.98 0.29 3.98
C GLN A 471 -0.03 -0.83 3.57
N ALA A 472 -0.49 -2.08 3.57
CA ALA A 472 0.30 -3.21 3.13
C ALA A 472 0.73 -3.05 1.67
N GLU A 473 -0.23 -2.78 0.77
CA GLU A 473 0.06 -2.54 -0.64
C GLU A 473 1.02 -1.35 -0.83
N TYR A 474 0.79 -0.24 -0.14
CA TYR A 474 1.67 0.93 -0.26
C TYR A 474 3.13 0.61 0.07
N VAL A 475 3.36 -0.04 1.21
CA VAL A 475 4.71 -0.38 1.67
C VAL A 475 5.38 -1.40 0.73
N ILE A 476 4.61 -2.28 0.12
CA ILE A 476 5.12 -3.26 -0.84
C ILE A 476 5.50 -2.58 -2.15
N ASP A 477 4.65 -1.70 -2.65
CA ASP A 477 4.88 -1.06 -3.95
C ASP A 477 6.00 -0.03 -3.89
N SER A 478 6.14 0.71 -2.78
CA SER A 478 7.28 1.60 -2.58
C SER A 478 8.60 0.83 -2.53
N PHE A 479 8.57 -0.38 -1.97
CA PHE A 479 9.72 -1.28 -1.98
C PHE A 479 10.05 -1.78 -3.39
N GLU A 480 9.06 -2.23 -4.17
CA GLU A 480 9.25 -2.64 -5.58
C GLU A 480 9.77 -1.50 -6.45
N ALA A 481 9.34 -0.25 -6.18
CA ALA A 481 9.82 0.94 -6.85
C ALA A 481 11.25 1.36 -6.46
N GLY A 482 11.86 0.69 -5.48
CA GLY A 482 13.20 1.02 -4.98
C GLY A 482 13.25 2.33 -4.18
N GLU A 483 12.10 2.81 -3.70
CA GLU A 483 12.02 4.00 -2.86
C GLU A 483 12.43 3.67 -1.42
N GLY A 484 12.99 4.64 -0.69
CA GLY A 484 13.26 4.51 0.75
C GLY A 484 14.36 3.48 1.14
N LEU A 485 14.49 3.25 2.45
CA LEU A 485 15.46 2.30 3.01
C LEU A 485 14.73 1.00 3.42
N ILE A 486 15.39 -0.15 3.33
CA ILE A 486 14.80 -1.48 3.66
C ILE A 486 14.14 -1.48 5.04
N TRP A 487 14.76 -0.85 6.03
CA TRP A 487 14.22 -0.76 7.39
C TRP A 487 12.89 0.00 7.48
N GLY A 488 12.69 1.00 6.62
CA GLY A 488 11.46 1.78 6.57
C GLY A 488 10.27 0.93 6.15
N HIS A 489 10.50 0.05 5.16
CA HIS A 489 9.52 -0.91 4.69
C HIS A 489 9.22 -1.97 5.75
N LYS A 490 10.27 -2.48 6.43
CA LYS A 490 10.07 -3.40 7.58
C LYS A 490 9.21 -2.79 8.68
N LEU A 491 9.52 -1.55 9.06
CA LEU A 491 8.74 -0.82 10.07
C LEU A 491 7.29 -0.61 9.59
N GLY A 492 7.07 -0.34 8.30
CA GLY A 492 5.74 -0.23 7.70
C GLY A 492 4.95 -1.54 7.75
N LEU A 493 5.56 -2.66 7.36
CA LEU A 493 4.93 -3.99 7.43
C LEU A 493 4.65 -4.38 8.89
N PHE A 494 5.53 -4.04 9.84
CA PHE A 494 5.26 -4.23 11.26
C PHE A 494 4.00 -3.51 11.74
N VAL A 495 3.83 -2.24 11.35
CA VAL A 495 2.62 -1.45 11.71
C VAL A 495 1.37 -2.09 11.11
N VAL A 496 1.44 -2.55 9.86
CA VAL A 496 0.33 -3.28 9.20
C VAL A 496 -0.03 -4.53 9.99
N ILE A 497 0.95 -5.37 10.34
CA ILE A 497 0.70 -6.61 11.10
C ILE A 497 0.07 -6.29 12.46
N LYS A 498 0.56 -5.27 13.16
CA LYS A 498 0.00 -4.79 14.44
C LYS A 498 -1.47 -4.38 14.26
N ASP A 499 -1.77 -3.54 13.28
CA ASP A 499 -3.12 -3.01 13.04
C ASP A 499 -4.12 -4.13 12.69
N VAL A 500 -3.73 -5.06 11.81
CA VAL A 500 -4.56 -6.22 11.44
C VAL A 500 -4.82 -7.11 12.64
N LYS A 501 -3.82 -7.37 13.51
CA LYS A 501 -4.02 -8.16 14.74
C LYS A 501 -4.98 -7.51 15.72
N ILE A 502 -4.92 -6.19 15.90
CA ILE A 502 -5.87 -5.44 16.75
C ILE A 502 -7.28 -5.60 16.20
N LEU A 503 -7.45 -5.38 14.89
CA LEU A 503 -8.76 -5.51 14.24
C LEU A 503 -9.31 -6.93 14.35
N HIS A 504 -8.45 -7.93 14.23
CA HIS A 504 -8.83 -9.33 14.37
C HIS A 504 -9.36 -9.63 15.79
N LYS A 505 -8.75 -9.07 16.84
CA LYS A 505 -9.24 -9.19 18.24
C LYS A 505 -10.58 -8.48 18.43
N GLU A 506 -10.71 -7.24 17.95
CA GLU A 506 -11.96 -6.46 18.01
C GLU A 506 -13.10 -7.18 17.28
N LEU A 507 -12.83 -7.73 16.09
CA LEU A 507 -13.79 -8.50 15.32
C LEU A 507 -14.23 -9.77 16.05
N LYS A 508 -13.30 -10.53 16.64
CA LYS A 508 -13.64 -11.70 17.47
C LYS A 508 -14.52 -11.36 18.66
N ALA A 509 -14.23 -10.26 19.36
CA ALA A 509 -15.06 -9.79 20.46
C ALA A 509 -16.46 -9.38 19.99
N ALA A 510 -16.55 -8.66 18.86
CA ALA A 510 -17.83 -8.28 18.25
C ALA A 510 -18.67 -9.52 17.89
N ILE A 511 -18.08 -10.54 17.26
CA ILE A 511 -18.77 -11.82 16.97
C ILE A 511 -19.30 -12.48 18.23
N LEU A 512 -18.45 -12.57 19.28
CA LEU A 512 -18.83 -13.21 20.53
C LEU A 512 -20.06 -12.53 21.14
N THR A 513 -20.08 -11.19 21.17
CA THR A 513 -21.23 -10.42 21.68
C THR A 513 -22.51 -10.66 20.88
N MET A 514 -22.41 -10.77 19.54
CA MET A 514 -23.55 -11.06 18.65
C MET A 514 -24.08 -12.49 18.85
N THR A 515 -23.19 -13.47 19.06
CA THR A 515 -23.58 -14.87 19.29
C THR A 515 -24.21 -15.12 20.66
N THR A 516 -23.88 -14.32 21.68
CA THR A 516 -24.46 -14.44 23.03
C THR A 516 -25.85 -13.81 23.18
N THR A 517 -26.29 -13.00 22.20
CA THR A 517 -27.61 -12.33 22.22
C THR A 517 -28.72 -13.06 21.45
N CYS A 518 -28.45 -14.25 20.90
CA CYS A 518 -29.44 -15.05 20.19
C CYS A 518 -29.53 -16.46 20.78
N ASP A 519 -30.70 -16.81 21.32
CA ASP A 519 -31.04 -18.20 21.68
C ASP A 519 -30.96 -19.14 20.47
N PRO A 520 -30.62 -20.43 20.66
CA PRO A 520 -30.23 -21.31 19.57
C PRO A 520 -31.46 -21.83 18.82
N VAL A 521 -31.61 -21.46 17.55
CA VAL A 521 -32.45 -22.21 16.61
C VAL A 521 -31.53 -23.13 15.79
N ILE A 522 -31.79 -24.42 15.95
CA ILE A 522 -31.08 -25.57 15.39
C ILE A 522 -30.87 -25.43 13.86
N PRO A 523 -29.66 -25.71 13.34
CA PRO A 523 -29.40 -25.71 11.90
C PRO A 523 -29.85 -27.04 11.27
N THR A 524 -30.81 -26.99 10.34
CA THR A 524 -31.03 -28.11 9.42
C THR A 524 -30.20 -27.87 8.17
N ILE A 525 -29.15 -28.66 8.05
CA ILE A 525 -28.26 -28.79 6.89
C ILE A 525 -29.09 -29.08 5.63
N SER A 526 -28.95 -28.24 4.60
CA SER A 526 -29.05 -28.71 3.22
C SER A 526 -27.87 -28.13 2.43
N SER A 527 -26.96 -29.03 2.09
CA SER A 527 -25.83 -28.78 1.22
C SER A 527 -26.33 -28.46 -0.19
N THR A 528 -25.90 -27.34 -0.76
CA THR A 528 -25.70 -27.20 -2.20
C THR A 528 -24.68 -26.08 -2.42
N ALA A 529 -23.52 -26.47 -2.97
CA ALA A 529 -22.50 -25.54 -3.43
C ALA A 529 -23.07 -24.61 -4.52
N PRO A 530 -22.69 -23.32 -4.57
CA PRO A 530 -22.89 -22.53 -5.78
C PRO A 530 -21.80 -22.92 -6.76
N SER A 531 -22.18 -23.70 -7.77
CA SER A 531 -21.40 -23.91 -8.98
C SER A 531 -21.16 -22.58 -9.68
N GLN A 532 -19.89 -22.36 -10.06
CA GLN A 532 -19.47 -21.35 -11.01
C GLN A 532 -20.28 -21.49 -12.31
N ALA A 533 -21.19 -20.55 -12.56
CA ALA A 533 -21.89 -20.44 -13.84
C ALA A 533 -21.02 -19.63 -14.81
N ASN A 534 -20.21 -20.34 -15.60
CA ASN A 534 -19.63 -19.84 -16.84
C ASN A 534 -20.75 -19.41 -17.81
N TYR A 535 -20.95 -18.11 -17.98
CA TYR A 535 -21.78 -17.58 -19.07
C TYR A 535 -20.93 -17.42 -20.33
N TYR A 536 -20.82 -18.50 -21.11
CA TYR A 536 -20.55 -18.41 -22.54
C TYR A 536 -21.81 -17.91 -23.24
N VAL A 537 -21.82 -16.63 -23.65
CA VAL A 537 -22.82 -16.12 -24.60
C VAL A 537 -22.48 -16.66 -25.98
N LYS A 538 -23.27 -17.63 -26.45
CA LYS A 538 -23.26 -18.10 -27.84
C LYS A 538 -23.58 -16.94 -28.78
N GLY A 539 -22.71 -16.76 -29.78
CA GLY A 539 -22.83 -15.72 -30.80
C GLY A 539 -24.15 -15.80 -31.58
N GLY A 540 -24.92 -14.72 -31.50
CA GLY A 540 -25.94 -14.33 -32.46
C GLY A 540 -25.40 -13.19 -33.34
N SER A 541 -25.71 -13.24 -34.63
CA SER A 541 -25.19 -12.39 -35.70
C SER A 541 -25.19 -10.88 -35.36
N LYS A 542 -24.00 -10.27 -35.30
CA LYS A 542 -23.74 -8.85 -34.97
C LYS A 542 -24.20 -7.84 -36.05
N GLY A 543 -24.72 -8.30 -37.19
CA GLY A 543 -25.03 -7.44 -38.34
C GLY A 543 -26.37 -6.71 -38.29
N GLU A 544 -27.40 -7.25 -37.63
CA GLU A 544 -28.78 -6.74 -37.75
C GLU A 544 -29.30 -5.96 -36.53
N ILE A 545 -28.69 -6.13 -35.35
CA ILE A 545 -29.11 -5.43 -34.11
C ILE A 545 -28.69 -3.95 -34.14
N ASN A 546 -27.56 -3.62 -34.78
CA ASN A 546 -26.99 -2.27 -34.77
C ASN A 546 -27.82 -1.22 -35.52
N ASN A 547 -28.56 -1.62 -36.57
CA ASN A 547 -29.42 -0.71 -37.32
C ASN A 547 -30.75 -0.37 -36.58
N ARG A 548 -31.14 -1.16 -35.58
CA ARG A 548 -32.39 -0.92 -34.81
C ARG A 548 -32.20 0.01 -33.62
N VAL A 549 -31.00 0.04 -33.02
CA VAL A 549 -30.68 0.90 -31.87
C VAL A 549 -30.60 2.38 -32.27
N GLU A 550 -30.11 2.70 -33.48
CA GLU A 550 -30.08 4.08 -34.01
C GLU A 550 -31.47 4.72 -34.13
N ALA A 551 -32.52 3.91 -34.32
CA ALA A 551 -33.89 4.39 -34.44
C ALA A 551 -34.56 4.70 -33.09
N ALA A 552 -34.04 4.18 -31.97
CA ALA A 552 -34.64 4.36 -30.65
C ALA A 552 -34.13 5.59 -29.90
N ASP A 553 -32.83 5.90 -29.98
CA ASP A 553 -32.21 7.01 -29.23
C ASP A 553 -32.60 8.40 -29.72
N ASN A 554 -33.02 8.52 -30.99
CA ASN A 554 -33.39 9.79 -31.63
C ASN A 554 -34.89 9.96 -31.87
N LYS A 555 -35.72 9.03 -31.38
CA LYS A 555 -37.17 9.09 -31.60
C LYS A 555 -37.82 9.95 -30.54
N LEU A 556 -38.44 11.06 -30.97
CA LEU A 556 -39.28 11.87 -30.09
C LEU A 556 -40.49 11.03 -29.64
N VAL A 557 -40.66 10.90 -28.33
CA VAL A 557 -41.83 10.26 -27.70
C VAL A 557 -42.59 11.34 -26.94
N GLY A 558 -43.90 11.40 -27.14
CA GLY A 558 -44.72 12.53 -26.70
C GLY A 558 -44.44 13.82 -27.48
N PHE A 559 -45.00 14.93 -27.02
CA PHE A 559 -44.80 16.28 -27.56
C PHE A 559 -45.15 16.48 -29.05
N LYS A 560 -45.93 15.59 -29.66
CA LYS A 560 -46.37 15.75 -31.06
C LYS A 560 -47.25 16.99 -31.26
N ASP A 561 -48.04 17.32 -30.25
CA ASP A 561 -48.78 18.58 -30.12
C ASP A 561 -47.83 19.78 -30.11
N ALA A 562 -46.83 19.76 -29.22
CA ALA A 562 -45.87 20.85 -29.11
C ALA A 562 -45.00 21.03 -30.36
N GLU A 563 -44.59 19.92 -31.00
CA GLU A 563 -43.85 19.95 -32.27
C GLU A 563 -44.68 20.63 -33.36
N ALA A 564 -45.96 20.27 -33.50
CA ALA A 564 -46.87 20.86 -34.48
C ALA A 564 -47.08 22.36 -34.23
N GLU A 565 -47.29 22.77 -32.98
CA GLU A 565 -47.48 24.18 -32.60
C GLU A 565 -46.23 25.02 -32.88
N ILE A 566 -45.03 24.51 -32.58
CA ILE A 566 -43.78 25.23 -32.87
C ILE A 566 -43.54 25.31 -34.38
N ILE A 567 -43.83 24.25 -35.14
CA ILE A 567 -43.74 24.30 -36.61
C ILE A 567 -44.68 25.36 -37.18
N GLU A 568 -45.90 25.49 -36.64
CA GLU A 568 -46.84 26.55 -37.04
C GLU A 568 -46.28 27.95 -36.71
N LEU A 569 -45.69 28.14 -35.53
CA LEU A 569 -45.05 29.40 -35.14
C LEU A 569 -43.87 29.77 -36.06
N LEU A 570 -43.10 28.77 -36.49
CA LEU A 570 -41.93 28.99 -37.35
C LEU A 570 -42.32 29.23 -38.81
N THR A 571 -43.32 28.51 -39.33
CA THR A 571 -43.69 28.58 -40.76
C THR A 571 -44.80 29.58 -41.07
N GLY A 572 -45.58 30.01 -40.07
CA GLY A 572 -46.69 30.94 -40.19
C GLY A 572 -46.40 32.38 -39.75
N GLY A 573 -47.40 33.25 -39.90
CA GLY A 573 -47.42 34.60 -39.33
C GLY A 573 -46.71 35.70 -40.15
N SER A 574 -46.11 36.66 -39.43
CA SER A 574 -45.50 37.87 -40.01
C SER A 574 -44.30 37.53 -40.90
N ARG A 575 -44.06 38.40 -41.89
CA ARG A 575 -42.87 38.39 -42.74
C ARG A 575 -41.62 38.93 -42.05
N GLN A 576 -41.77 39.70 -40.98
CA GLN A 576 -40.64 40.15 -40.15
C GLN A 576 -39.92 38.98 -39.48
N LEU A 577 -38.65 39.20 -39.14
CA LEU A 577 -37.85 38.29 -38.32
C LEU A 577 -38.56 38.07 -36.98
N LYS A 578 -38.84 36.81 -36.66
CA LYS A 578 -39.41 36.41 -35.38
C LYS A 578 -38.48 35.49 -34.62
N ILE A 579 -38.47 35.67 -33.31
CA ILE A 579 -37.71 34.86 -32.38
C ILE A 579 -38.70 34.01 -31.59
N VAL A 580 -38.51 32.70 -31.57
CA VAL A 580 -39.31 31.73 -30.81
C VAL A 580 -38.38 31.11 -29.79
N SER A 581 -38.83 30.99 -28.54
CA SER A 581 -38.02 30.37 -27.49
C SER A 581 -38.75 29.18 -26.87
N ILE A 582 -38.09 28.02 -26.75
CA ILE A 582 -38.60 26.89 -25.96
C ILE A 582 -38.06 27.04 -24.53
N VAL A 583 -38.97 27.22 -23.57
CA VAL A 583 -38.64 27.48 -22.17
C VAL A 583 -39.05 26.30 -21.30
N GLY A 584 -38.21 25.90 -20.36
CA GLY A 584 -38.54 24.85 -19.40
C GLY A 584 -37.35 24.39 -18.57
N MET A 585 -37.62 23.63 -17.50
CA MET A 585 -36.60 23.13 -16.58
C MET A 585 -35.57 22.21 -17.27
N PRO A 586 -34.37 21.99 -16.68
CA PRO A 586 -33.39 21.02 -17.17
C PRO A 586 -33.98 19.60 -17.32
N GLY A 587 -33.52 18.83 -18.30
CA GLY A 587 -33.98 17.45 -18.52
C GLY A 587 -35.41 17.30 -19.07
N LEU A 588 -36.11 18.41 -19.38
CA LEU A 588 -37.49 18.40 -19.90
C LEU A 588 -37.59 18.04 -21.39
N GLY A 589 -36.46 17.94 -22.11
CA GLY A 589 -36.43 17.58 -23.53
C GLY A 589 -36.54 18.77 -24.50
N LYS A 590 -36.18 19.99 -24.07
CA LYS A 590 -36.18 21.19 -24.93
C LYS A 590 -35.34 21.02 -26.19
N THR A 591 -34.07 20.65 -26.03
CA THR A 591 -33.13 20.36 -27.12
C THR A 591 -33.66 19.25 -28.02
N THR A 592 -34.25 18.20 -27.43
CA THR A 592 -34.85 17.07 -28.18
C THR A 592 -36.00 17.54 -29.06
N LEU A 593 -36.90 18.37 -28.53
CA LEU A 593 -38.01 18.95 -29.28
C LEU A 593 -37.52 19.91 -30.37
N ALA A 594 -36.58 20.80 -30.05
CA ALA A 594 -35.95 21.69 -31.03
C ALA A 594 -35.29 20.92 -32.18
N ASN A 595 -34.60 19.81 -31.89
CA ASN A 595 -33.95 18.94 -32.87
C ASN A 595 -34.97 18.23 -33.76
N SER A 596 -36.09 17.77 -33.19
CA SER A 596 -37.19 17.19 -33.94
C SER A 596 -37.80 18.19 -34.92
N VAL A 597 -38.14 19.39 -34.44
CA VAL A 597 -38.64 20.50 -35.26
C VAL A 597 -37.64 20.87 -36.35
N TYR A 598 -36.36 21.05 -36.00
CA TYR A 598 -35.31 21.43 -36.96
C TYR A 598 -35.17 20.45 -38.11
N LYS A 599 -35.33 19.14 -37.84
CA LYS A 599 -35.24 18.06 -38.84
C LYS A 599 -36.55 17.81 -39.57
N HIS A 600 -37.66 18.39 -39.12
CA HIS A 600 -38.99 18.13 -39.66
C HIS A 600 -39.08 18.49 -41.16
N PRO A 601 -39.70 17.65 -42.02
CA PRO A 601 -39.79 17.91 -43.47
C PRO A 601 -40.37 19.28 -43.82
N SER A 602 -41.41 19.73 -43.11
CA SER A 602 -42.01 21.06 -43.32
C SER A 602 -41.04 22.21 -43.05
N ILE A 603 -40.10 22.06 -42.11
CA ILE A 603 -39.07 23.06 -41.81
C ILE A 603 -37.96 23.00 -42.86
N ASN A 604 -37.52 21.79 -43.23
CA ASN A 604 -36.50 21.57 -44.27
C ASN A 604 -36.89 22.21 -45.61
N LEU A 605 -38.17 22.15 -45.99
CA LEU A 605 -38.70 22.70 -47.23
C LEU A 605 -39.00 24.20 -47.15
N HIS A 606 -39.20 24.76 -45.96
CA HIS A 606 -39.62 26.14 -45.78
C HIS A 606 -38.46 27.14 -45.77
N PHE A 607 -37.31 26.76 -45.19
CA PHE A 607 -36.14 27.64 -45.04
C PHE A 607 -35.04 27.29 -46.04
N HIS A 608 -34.48 28.29 -46.73
CA HIS A 608 -33.39 28.07 -47.68
C HIS A 608 -32.07 27.74 -46.97
N VAL A 609 -31.88 28.30 -45.79
CA VAL A 609 -30.64 28.20 -45.00
C VAL A 609 -31.01 27.84 -43.57
N ARG A 610 -30.26 26.91 -42.98
CA ARG A 610 -30.44 26.49 -41.60
C ARG A 610 -29.10 26.28 -40.94
N ALA A 611 -28.97 26.68 -39.68
CA ALA A 611 -27.79 26.44 -38.87
C ALA A 611 -28.21 26.17 -37.42
N TRP A 612 -27.37 25.44 -36.71
CA TRP A 612 -27.56 25.12 -35.29
C TRP A 612 -26.26 25.38 -34.53
N CYS A 613 -26.31 26.14 -33.45
CA CYS A 613 -25.22 26.22 -32.49
C CYS A 613 -25.71 25.94 -31.07
N CYS A 614 -24.82 25.49 -30.20
CA CYS A 614 -25.08 25.26 -28.78
C CYS A 614 -24.27 26.28 -27.97
N VAL A 615 -24.87 26.91 -26.97
CA VAL A 615 -24.24 27.91 -26.11
C VAL A 615 -23.98 27.29 -24.75
N SER A 616 -22.72 27.06 -24.43
CA SER A 616 -22.30 26.68 -23.07
C SER A 616 -22.34 27.89 -22.13
N GLN A 617 -22.38 27.68 -20.80
CA GLN A 617 -22.33 28.75 -19.79
C GLN A 617 -21.17 29.73 -20.02
N VAL A 618 -20.04 29.18 -20.45
CA VAL A 618 -18.88 29.94 -20.93
C VAL A 618 -18.80 29.77 -22.43
N TYR A 619 -18.92 30.84 -23.20
CA TYR A 619 -18.89 30.80 -24.66
C TYR A 619 -17.94 31.85 -25.25
N GLU A 620 -17.33 31.54 -26.41
CA GLU A 620 -16.65 32.53 -27.24
C GLU A 620 -17.57 32.94 -28.39
N LYS A 621 -18.01 34.20 -28.38
CA LYS A 621 -18.89 34.79 -29.40
C LYS A 621 -18.41 34.49 -30.83
N ASP A 622 -17.15 34.75 -31.12
CA ASP A 622 -16.62 34.62 -32.49
C ASP A 622 -16.57 33.16 -32.94
N SER A 623 -16.28 32.22 -32.04
CA SER A 623 -16.32 30.78 -32.35
C SER A 623 -17.73 30.34 -32.71
N LEU A 624 -18.73 30.70 -31.91
CA LEU A 624 -20.12 30.33 -32.18
C LEU A 624 -20.64 30.94 -33.49
N LEU A 625 -20.32 32.20 -33.75
CA LEU A 625 -20.67 32.85 -35.02
C LEU A 625 -19.94 32.21 -36.20
N PHE A 626 -18.70 31.77 -36.01
CA PHE A 626 -17.95 31.05 -37.03
C PHE A 626 -18.55 29.67 -37.31
N ASP A 627 -18.99 28.94 -36.29
CA ASP A 627 -19.65 27.64 -36.46
C ASP A 627 -20.97 27.77 -37.24
N ILE A 628 -21.73 28.83 -36.96
CA ILE A 628 -22.92 29.17 -37.75
C ILE A 628 -22.53 29.50 -39.20
N PHE A 629 -21.47 30.29 -39.39
CA PHE A 629 -20.98 30.68 -40.71
C PHE A 629 -20.52 29.46 -41.54
N ASP A 630 -19.74 28.56 -40.95
CA ASP A 630 -19.24 27.35 -41.61
C ASP A 630 -20.39 26.43 -42.05
N GLN A 631 -21.44 26.29 -41.23
CA GLN A 631 -22.64 25.53 -41.59
C GLN A 631 -23.41 26.13 -42.77
N ILE A 632 -23.42 27.45 -42.91
CA ILE A 632 -24.19 28.16 -43.95
C ILE A 632 -23.44 28.20 -45.28
N VAL A 633 -22.13 28.42 -45.24
CA VAL A 633 -21.30 28.61 -46.44
C VAL A 633 -20.68 27.30 -46.92
N GLY A 634 -20.46 26.34 -46.02
CA GLY A 634 -19.83 25.05 -46.30
C GLY A 634 -18.32 25.13 -46.56
N LYS A 635 -17.64 23.97 -46.53
CA LYS A 635 -16.17 23.81 -46.73
C LYS A 635 -15.64 24.22 -48.11
N THR A 636 -16.40 24.93 -48.93
CA THR A 636 -16.06 25.23 -50.34
C THR A 636 -15.13 26.43 -50.49
N ILE A 637 -14.85 27.18 -49.42
CA ILE A 637 -13.84 28.25 -49.43
C ILE A 637 -12.53 27.72 -48.83
N GLN A 638 -11.86 26.83 -49.56
CA GLN A 638 -10.40 26.66 -49.43
C GLN A 638 -9.72 27.88 -50.06
N SER A 639 -9.77 29.02 -49.39
CA SER A 639 -8.85 30.12 -49.68
C SER A 639 -8.43 30.73 -48.35
N HIS A 640 -7.14 30.61 -48.06
CA HIS A 640 -6.39 31.16 -46.92
C HIS A 640 -6.43 32.72 -46.82
N GLU A 641 -7.51 33.37 -47.25
CA GLU A 641 -7.67 34.83 -47.34
C GLU A 641 -8.99 35.32 -46.72
N THR A 642 -9.46 34.71 -45.62
CA THR A 642 -10.48 35.38 -44.78
C THR A 642 -9.82 35.79 -43.48
N SER A 643 -9.47 37.07 -43.35
CA SER A 643 -9.10 37.62 -42.05
C SER A 643 -10.27 37.41 -41.08
N ARG A 644 -9.95 37.10 -39.81
CA ARG A 644 -10.92 36.88 -38.74
C ARG A 644 -11.78 38.13 -38.46
N GLU A 645 -11.41 39.28 -39.02
CA GLU A 645 -12.10 40.55 -38.87
C GLU A 645 -13.30 40.71 -39.83
N ASP A 646 -13.42 39.90 -40.90
CA ASP A 646 -14.48 40.04 -41.93
C ASP A 646 -15.56 38.94 -41.91
N PHE A 647 -15.41 37.85 -41.14
CA PHE A 647 -16.35 36.72 -41.26
C PHE A 647 -17.75 37.01 -40.74
N VAL A 648 -17.92 37.86 -39.72
CA VAL A 648 -19.25 38.27 -39.21
C VAL A 648 -20.02 39.04 -40.28
N GLN A 649 -19.32 39.90 -41.05
CA GLN A 649 -19.92 40.60 -42.17
C GLN A 649 -20.27 39.63 -43.31
N LYS A 650 -19.40 38.65 -43.59
CA LYS A 650 -19.69 37.58 -44.58
C LYS A 650 -20.87 36.71 -44.14
N LEU A 651 -21.02 36.42 -42.84
CA LEU A 651 -22.19 35.73 -42.29
C LEU A 651 -23.46 36.53 -42.56
N TYR A 652 -23.47 37.81 -42.22
CA TYR A 652 -24.60 38.71 -42.51
C TYR A 652 -24.93 38.74 -44.01
N GLN A 653 -23.92 38.93 -44.88
CA GLN A 653 -24.09 38.93 -46.33
C GLN A 653 -24.62 37.60 -46.86
N SER A 654 -24.17 36.49 -46.26
CA SER A 654 -24.67 35.17 -46.62
C SER A 654 -26.14 35.03 -46.25
N LEU A 655 -26.60 35.57 -45.12
CA LEU A 655 -28.01 35.45 -44.72
C LEU A 655 -28.93 36.41 -45.49
N LYS A 656 -28.39 37.56 -45.92
CA LYS A 656 -29.14 38.62 -46.58
C LYS A 656 -29.90 38.12 -47.82
N GLY A 657 -31.18 38.45 -47.91
CA GLY A 657 -32.11 38.07 -48.97
C GLY A 657 -32.55 36.60 -48.93
N ARG A 658 -31.97 35.75 -48.08
CA ARG A 658 -32.33 34.34 -47.94
C ARG A 658 -33.18 34.13 -46.69
N LYS A 659 -34.31 33.44 -46.85
CA LYS A 659 -35.09 32.98 -45.68
C LYS A 659 -34.30 31.93 -44.88
N TYR A 660 -34.00 32.22 -43.62
CA TYR A 660 -33.18 31.35 -42.77
C TYR A 660 -33.88 30.94 -41.47
N LEU A 661 -33.44 29.81 -40.89
CA LEU A 661 -33.71 29.40 -39.51
C LEU A 661 -32.39 29.16 -38.77
N ILE A 662 -32.11 29.95 -37.75
CA ILE A 662 -30.96 29.72 -36.85
C ILE A 662 -31.49 29.14 -35.53
N VAL A 663 -30.98 27.98 -35.13
CA VAL A 663 -31.24 27.39 -33.82
C VAL A 663 -30.06 27.69 -32.89
N ILE A 664 -30.35 28.28 -31.73
CA ILE A 664 -29.37 28.56 -30.68
C ILE A 664 -29.78 27.80 -29.43
N ASP A 665 -29.09 26.71 -29.13
CA ASP A 665 -29.44 25.81 -28.02
C ASP A 665 -28.80 26.27 -26.70
N ASP A 666 -29.55 26.11 -25.60
CA ASP A 666 -29.23 26.41 -24.19
C ASP A 666 -28.70 27.82 -23.90
N ILE A 667 -29.43 28.87 -24.29
CA ILE A 667 -29.06 30.24 -23.92
C ILE A 667 -29.25 30.46 -22.40
N TRP A 668 -28.16 30.77 -21.71
CA TRP A 668 -28.09 30.96 -20.25
C TRP A 668 -28.46 32.37 -19.79
N ASP A 669 -28.00 33.41 -20.50
CA ASP A 669 -28.25 34.80 -20.13
C ASP A 669 -28.55 35.71 -21.34
N ILE A 670 -29.08 36.90 -21.06
CA ILE A 670 -29.43 37.88 -22.09
C ILE A 670 -28.19 38.46 -22.80
N LYS A 671 -27.01 38.41 -22.15
CA LYS A 671 -25.76 38.87 -22.75
C LYS A 671 -25.37 37.98 -23.92
N ALA A 672 -25.45 36.65 -23.77
CA ALA A 672 -25.20 35.69 -24.85
C ALA A 672 -26.08 35.94 -26.06
N TRP A 673 -27.37 36.18 -25.83
CA TRP A 673 -28.28 36.55 -26.90
C TRP A 673 -27.88 37.88 -27.58
N ASN A 674 -27.57 38.91 -26.80
CA ASN A 674 -27.17 40.22 -27.31
C ASN A 674 -25.86 40.17 -28.12
N ASP A 675 -24.94 39.30 -27.72
CA ASP A 675 -23.65 39.11 -28.41
C ASP A 675 -23.82 38.40 -29.75
N LEU A 676 -24.73 37.42 -29.83
CA LEU A 676 -24.93 36.59 -31.02
C LEU A 676 -25.91 37.18 -32.05
N LYS A 677 -26.86 38.03 -31.65
CA LYS A 677 -27.95 38.47 -32.56
C LYS A 677 -27.53 39.41 -33.70
N GLY A 678 -26.40 40.08 -33.57
CA GLY A 678 -25.95 41.16 -34.47
C GLY A 678 -25.91 40.84 -35.98
N PRO A 679 -25.43 39.66 -36.42
CA PRO A 679 -25.28 39.34 -37.84
C PRO A 679 -26.54 38.78 -38.52
N PHE A 680 -27.71 38.79 -37.86
CA PHE A 680 -28.95 38.21 -38.39
C PHE A 680 -29.88 39.29 -39.00
N PRO A 681 -29.98 39.41 -40.36
CA PRO A 681 -30.79 40.44 -41.02
C PRO A 681 -32.30 40.18 -40.97
N ASP A 682 -33.08 41.22 -40.69
CA ASP A 682 -34.53 41.22 -40.96
C ASP A 682 -34.83 41.83 -42.34
N ASP A 683 -34.93 40.97 -43.35
CA ASP A 683 -35.28 41.35 -44.72
C ASP A 683 -36.78 41.20 -45.02
N GLU A 684 -37.63 41.09 -43.99
CA GLU A 684 -39.07 40.86 -44.12
C GLU A 684 -39.41 39.66 -45.04
N ASN A 685 -38.60 38.60 -44.98
CA ASN A 685 -38.73 37.41 -45.82
C ASN A 685 -39.26 36.18 -45.07
N GLY A 686 -39.64 36.34 -43.79
CA GLY A 686 -40.13 35.28 -42.92
C GLY A 686 -39.03 34.48 -42.22
N SER A 687 -37.82 35.02 -42.08
CA SER A 687 -36.73 34.35 -41.33
C SER A 687 -37.09 34.19 -39.85
N ARG A 688 -36.48 33.17 -39.22
CA ARG A 688 -36.76 32.79 -37.83
C ARG A 688 -35.48 32.51 -37.06
N ILE A 689 -35.54 32.78 -35.76
CA ILE A 689 -34.57 32.30 -34.78
C ILE A 689 -35.33 31.47 -33.76
N LEU A 690 -34.85 30.25 -33.52
CA LEU A 690 -35.35 29.39 -32.45
C LEU A 690 -34.24 29.30 -31.40
N PHE A 691 -34.55 29.53 -30.14
CA PHE A 691 -33.60 29.19 -29.08
C PHE A 691 -34.25 28.39 -27.96
N THR A 692 -33.44 27.64 -27.23
CA THR A 692 -33.90 26.97 -26.01
C THR A 692 -33.29 27.68 -24.80
N THR A 693 -34.03 27.76 -23.70
CA THR A 693 -33.53 28.35 -22.46
C THR A 693 -34.23 27.74 -21.24
N ARG A 694 -33.57 27.82 -20.10
CA ARG A 694 -34.13 27.46 -18.78
C ARG A 694 -34.91 28.62 -18.16
N HIS A 695 -34.69 29.85 -18.61
CA HIS A 695 -35.17 31.06 -17.95
C HIS A 695 -36.29 31.74 -18.74
N GLN A 696 -37.49 31.77 -18.16
CA GLN A 696 -38.63 32.46 -18.79
C GLN A 696 -38.43 33.98 -18.91
N THR A 697 -37.71 34.58 -17.97
CA THR A 697 -37.35 36.01 -18.00
C THR A 697 -36.51 36.36 -19.23
N LEU A 698 -35.55 35.52 -19.58
CA LEU A 698 -34.69 35.70 -20.75
C LEU A 698 -35.51 35.73 -22.05
N ALA A 699 -36.50 34.85 -22.18
CA ALA A 699 -37.38 34.84 -23.34
C ALA A 699 -38.12 36.16 -23.54
N LEU A 700 -38.58 36.79 -22.45
CA LEU A 700 -39.25 38.09 -22.48
C LEU A 700 -38.27 39.21 -22.84
N GLU A 701 -37.09 39.23 -22.21
CA GLU A 701 -36.04 40.24 -22.48
C GLU A 701 -35.51 40.16 -23.92
N ALA A 702 -35.45 38.97 -24.50
CA ALA A 702 -35.07 38.74 -25.89
C ALA A 702 -36.15 39.16 -26.91
N ASN A 703 -37.32 39.64 -26.46
CA ASN A 703 -38.51 39.88 -27.28
C ASN A 703 -38.91 38.65 -28.11
N SER A 704 -38.74 37.46 -27.54
CA SER A 704 -39.13 36.21 -28.17
C SER A 704 -40.59 35.86 -27.85
N ILE A 705 -41.16 34.94 -28.63
CA ILE A 705 -42.43 34.30 -28.33
C ILE A 705 -42.13 33.05 -27.47
N PRO A 706 -42.40 33.09 -26.14
CA PRO A 706 -42.10 31.97 -25.28
C PRO A 706 -43.08 30.82 -25.46
N TYR A 707 -42.55 29.65 -25.75
CA TYR A 707 -43.24 28.37 -25.70
C TYR A 707 -42.82 27.63 -24.43
N ALA A 708 -43.69 27.63 -23.41
CA ALA A 708 -43.45 26.91 -22.18
C ALA A 708 -43.69 25.41 -22.41
N LEU A 709 -42.62 24.62 -22.40
CA LEU A 709 -42.71 23.18 -22.62
C LEU A 709 -43.38 22.50 -21.41
N ARG A 710 -44.38 21.66 -21.67
CA ARG A 710 -45.10 20.89 -20.65
C ARG A 710 -44.31 19.65 -20.20
N MET A 711 -44.69 19.07 -19.06
CA MET A 711 -44.27 17.72 -18.67
C MET A 711 -44.90 16.66 -19.59
N LEU A 712 -44.29 15.48 -19.67
CA LEU A 712 -44.92 14.33 -20.32
C LEU A 712 -46.16 13.88 -19.54
N SER A 713 -47.18 13.44 -20.26
CA SER A 713 -48.32 12.76 -19.65
C SER A 713 -47.88 11.42 -19.04
N PRO A 714 -48.65 10.83 -18.10
CA PRO A 714 -48.39 9.49 -17.60
C PRO A 714 -48.27 8.44 -18.70
N GLU A 715 -49.06 8.57 -19.76
CA GLU A 715 -49.08 7.67 -20.91
C GLU A 715 -47.82 7.86 -21.77
N GLU A 716 -47.44 9.10 -22.07
CA GLU A 716 -46.20 9.41 -22.80
C GLU A 716 -44.95 8.99 -22.01
N SER A 717 -44.96 9.15 -20.69
CA SER A 717 -43.89 8.70 -19.80
C SER A 717 -43.75 7.17 -19.83
N CYS A 718 -44.89 6.47 -19.87
CA CYS A 718 -44.92 5.02 -19.98
C CYS A 718 -44.44 4.55 -21.37
N GLU A 719 -44.84 5.25 -22.43
CA GLU A 719 -44.36 5.01 -23.80
C GLU A 719 -42.84 5.19 -23.89
N LEU A 720 -42.29 6.25 -23.29
CA LEU A 720 -40.85 6.50 -23.27
C LEU A 720 -40.10 5.42 -22.47
N LEU A 721 -40.63 5.03 -21.32
CA LEU A 721 -40.07 3.95 -20.50
C LEU A 721 -39.99 2.64 -21.29
N TRP A 722 -41.08 2.27 -21.96
CA TRP A 722 -41.14 1.04 -22.75
C TRP A 722 -40.29 1.11 -24.01
N LEU A 723 -40.22 2.27 -24.67
CA LEU A 723 -39.30 2.46 -25.79
C LEU A 723 -37.86 2.18 -25.36
N ARG A 724 -37.46 2.65 -24.17
CA ARG A 724 -36.10 2.47 -23.63
C ARG A 724 -35.81 1.05 -23.16
N LEU A 725 -36.79 0.35 -22.60
CA LEU A 725 -36.61 -1.00 -22.05
C LEU A 725 -36.78 -2.11 -23.09
N PHE A 726 -37.70 -1.93 -24.03
CA PHE A 726 -38.14 -2.97 -24.96
C PHE A 726 -37.96 -2.57 -26.43
N ASN A 727 -37.26 -1.46 -26.73
CA ASN A 727 -37.06 -0.96 -28.10
C ASN A 727 -38.37 -0.78 -28.90
N GLY A 728 -39.47 -0.49 -28.21
CA GLY A 728 -40.80 -0.33 -28.81
C GLY A 728 -41.61 -1.64 -28.94
N GLU A 729 -41.12 -2.76 -28.42
CA GLU A 729 -41.91 -3.98 -28.23
C GLU A 729 -42.86 -3.86 -27.03
N THR A 730 -43.86 -4.73 -26.96
CA THR A 730 -44.87 -4.72 -25.90
C THR A 730 -44.28 -5.17 -24.56
N CYS A 731 -44.51 -4.37 -23.52
CA CYS A 731 -44.14 -4.71 -22.14
C CYS A 731 -44.78 -6.04 -21.70
N PRO A 732 -44.02 -6.96 -21.06
CA PRO A 732 -44.56 -8.19 -20.51
C PRO A 732 -45.77 -7.94 -19.59
N PRO A 733 -46.84 -8.75 -19.67
CA PRO A 733 -48.06 -8.54 -18.88
C PRO A 733 -47.81 -8.42 -17.38
N GLU A 734 -46.87 -9.22 -16.86
CA GLU A 734 -46.48 -9.29 -15.45
C GLU A 734 -45.89 -7.95 -14.97
N LEU A 735 -45.13 -7.26 -15.83
CA LEU A 735 -44.48 -5.99 -15.53
C LEU A 735 -45.33 -4.77 -15.92
N SER A 736 -46.48 -4.97 -16.58
CA SER A 736 -47.30 -3.87 -17.10
C SER A 736 -47.82 -2.94 -15.99
N THR A 737 -48.27 -3.51 -14.87
CA THR A 737 -48.79 -2.73 -13.74
C THR A 737 -47.68 -1.96 -13.04
N ILE A 738 -46.55 -2.62 -12.77
CA ILE A 738 -45.41 -2.03 -12.08
C ILE A 738 -44.76 -0.94 -12.94
N SER A 739 -44.55 -1.19 -14.24
CA SER A 739 -43.97 -0.23 -15.18
C SER A 739 -44.80 1.07 -15.28
N LYS A 740 -46.13 0.97 -15.30
CA LYS A 740 -47.02 2.15 -15.27
C LYS A 740 -46.90 2.93 -13.96
N ARG A 741 -46.75 2.25 -12.83
CA ARG A 741 -46.54 2.89 -11.53
C ARG A 741 -45.18 3.61 -11.49
N ILE A 742 -44.12 2.98 -11.98
CA ILE A 742 -42.79 3.57 -12.11
C ILE A 742 -42.83 4.83 -12.99
N ALA A 743 -43.46 4.75 -14.17
CA ALA A 743 -43.58 5.90 -15.08
C ALA A 743 -44.32 7.07 -14.44
N ARG A 744 -45.40 6.81 -13.69
CA ARG A 744 -46.13 7.84 -12.92
C ARG A 744 -45.27 8.48 -11.84
N ASN A 745 -44.46 7.68 -11.13
CA ASN A 745 -43.58 8.16 -10.07
C ASN A 745 -42.43 9.04 -10.60
N CYS A 746 -42.11 8.96 -11.90
CA CYS A 746 -41.17 9.88 -12.56
C CYS A 746 -41.77 11.29 -12.83
N LYS A 747 -43.05 11.51 -12.51
CA LYS A 747 -43.77 12.80 -12.56
C LYS A 747 -43.66 13.52 -13.92
N GLY A 748 -43.50 12.78 -15.00
CA GLY A 748 -43.48 13.31 -16.37
C GLY A 748 -42.17 13.96 -16.82
N LEU A 749 -41.07 13.85 -16.04
CA LEU A 749 -39.76 14.37 -16.45
C LEU A 749 -39.04 13.34 -17.35
N PRO A 750 -38.75 13.63 -18.63
CA PRO A 750 -38.13 12.67 -19.55
C PRO A 750 -36.79 12.11 -19.06
N LEU A 751 -35.91 12.97 -18.51
CA LEU A 751 -34.61 12.53 -17.99
C LEU A 751 -34.77 11.52 -16.85
N ALA A 752 -35.70 11.75 -15.92
CA ALA A 752 -36.00 10.81 -14.84
C ALA A 752 -36.46 9.45 -15.38
N VAL A 753 -37.36 9.44 -16.36
CA VAL A 753 -37.85 8.21 -16.98
C VAL A 753 -36.70 7.42 -17.62
N ILE A 754 -35.81 8.11 -18.33
CA ILE A 754 -34.67 7.49 -19.03
C ILE A 754 -33.65 6.91 -18.04
N LEU A 755 -33.34 7.62 -16.95
CA LEU A 755 -32.43 7.14 -15.91
C LEU A 755 -32.97 5.88 -15.21
N ILE A 756 -34.26 5.87 -14.85
CA ILE A 756 -34.90 4.70 -14.26
C ILE A 756 -34.96 3.53 -15.24
N ALA A 757 -35.21 3.79 -16.53
CA ALA A 757 -35.12 2.75 -17.56
C ALA A 757 -33.71 2.13 -17.59
N GLY A 758 -32.66 2.96 -17.46
CA GLY A 758 -31.28 2.51 -17.38
C GLY A 758 -31.00 1.56 -16.21
N ILE A 759 -31.54 1.86 -15.02
CA ILE A 759 -31.46 0.97 -13.85
C ILE A 759 -32.17 -0.36 -14.14
N LEU A 760 -33.41 -0.29 -14.62
CA LEU A 760 -34.26 -1.45 -14.84
C LEU A 760 -33.73 -2.39 -15.93
N LYS A 761 -33.04 -1.86 -16.94
CA LYS A 761 -32.39 -2.65 -18.00
C LYS A 761 -31.38 -3.66 -17.45
N LYS A 762 -30.74 -3.36 -16.30
CA LYS A 762 -29.71 -4.21 -15.67
C LYS A 762 -30.26 -5.10 -14.55
N THR A 763 -31.46 -4.82 -14.01
CA THR A 763 -32.11 -5.67 -12.99
C THR A 763 -32.83 -6.91 -13.56
N GLY A 764 -32.88 -7.05 -14.89
CA GLY A 764 -33.60 -8.14 -15.56
C GLY A 764 -35.12 -8.02 -15.44
N THR A 765 -35.85 -9.10 -15.77
CA THR A 765 -37.33 -9.15 -15.78
C THR A 765 -37.94 -9.69 -14.48
N LYS A 766 -37.17 -9.72 -13.38
CA LYS A 766 -37.68 -10.21 -12.09
C LYS A 766 -38.61 -9.16 -11.46
N GLU A 767 -39.85 -9.57 -11.19
CA GLU A 767 -40.90 -8.70 -10.65
C GLU A 767 -40.48 -8.04 -9.33
N ASP A 768 -39.88 -8.79 -8.40
CA ASP A 768 -39.43 -8.29 -7.08
C ASP A 768 -38.44 -7.12 -7.20
N CYS A 769 -37.53 -7.17 -8.17
CA CYS A 769 -36.54 -6.11 -8.38
C CYS A 769 -37.22 -4.82 -8.86
N TRP A 770 -38.21 -4.94 -9.74
CA TRP A 770 -38.99 -3.80 -10.22
C TRP A 770 -39.89 -3.22 -9.14
N GLU A 771 -40.45 -4.07 -8.28
CA GLU A 771 -41.25 -3.66 -7.12
C GLU A 771 -40.39 -2.85 -6.14
N HIS A 772 -39.16 -3.30 -5.86
CA HIS A 772 -38.22 -2.57 -5.01
C HIS A 772 -37.90 -1.16 -5.56
N VAL A 773 -37.56 -1.06 -6.85
CA VAL A 773 -37.30 0.24 -7.51
C VAL A 773 -38.56 1.12 -7.45
N SER A 774 -39.73 0.55 -7.75
CA SER A 774 -40.99 1.29 -7.73
C SER A 774 -41.34 1.85 -6.36
N ASN A 775 -41.11 1.10 -5.28
CA ASN A 775 -41.42 1.53 -3.91
C ASN A 775 -40.49 2.66 -3.47
N LYS A 776 -39.20 2.55 -3.79
CA LYS A 776 -38.21 3.58 -3.45
C LYS A 776 -38.42 4.88 -4.23
N LEU A 777 -38.94 4.81 -5.45
CA LEU A 777 -39.28 5.99 -6.25
C LEU A 777 -40.40 6.85 -5.68
N VAL A 778 -41.27 6.30 -4.81
CA VAL A 778 -42.38 7.06 -4.22
C VAL A 778 -41.87 8.19 -3.33
N SER A 779 -40.75 7.95 -2.64
CA SER A 779 -40.16 8.90 -1.69
C SER A 779 -39.17 9.87 -2.34
N LEU A 780 -38.80 9.68 -3.61
CA LEU A 780 -37.74 10.46 -4.25
C LEU A 780 -38.30 11.69 -4.99
N GLU A 781 -37.57 12.80 -4.89
CA GLU A 781 -37.75 13.94 -5.79
C GLU A 781 -37.07 13.68 -7.15
N ALA A 782 -37.48 14.41 -8.19
CA ALA A 782 -36.94 14.21 -9.53
C ALA A 782 -35.43 14.51 -9.63
N SER A 783 -34.92 15.42 -8.79
CA SER A 783 -33.50 15.74 -8.62
C SER A 783 -32.71 14.59 -7.98
N GLU A 784 -33.32 13.84 -7.06
CA GLU A 784 -32.67 12.73 -6.33
C GLU A 784 -32.55 11.46 -7.17
N ILE A 785 -33.24 11.39 -8.31
CA ILE A 785 -33.18 10.24 -9.24
C ILE A 785 -31.78 10.07 -9.84
N VAL A 786 -31.03 11.17 -10.00
CA VAL A 786 -29.63 11.12 -10.46
C VAL A 786 -28.76 10.40 -9.44
N GLU A 787 -28.84 10.82 -8.16
CA GLU A 787 -28.11 10.18 -7.07
C GLU A 787 -28.54 8.72 -6.88
N PHE A 788 -29.84 8.45 -7.03
CA PHE A 788 -30.37 7.08 -7.02
C PHE A 788 -29.75 6.23 -8.13
N SER A 789 -29.64 6.75 -9.35
CA SER A 789 -29.02 6.05 -10.48
C SER A 789 -27.53 5.81 -10.25
N TYR A 790 -26.83 6.80 -9.69
CA TYR A 790 -25.42 6.68 -9.30
C TYR A 790 -25.20 5.59 -8.23
N LYS A 791 -26.07 5.52 -7.21
CA LYS A 791 -26.00 4.48 -6.17
C LYS A 791 -26.21 3.05 -6.71
N HIS A 792 -26.87 2.91 -7.86
CA HIS A 792 -27.08 1.61 -8.53
C HIS A 792 -25.98 1.26 -9.56
N LEU A 793 -24.96 2.09 -9.71
CA LEU A 793 -23.78 1.74 -10.48
C LEU A 793 -22.92 0.72 -9.72
N PRO A 794 -22.38 -0.30 -10.41
CA PRO A 794 -21.24 -1.06 -9.92
C PRO A 794 -20.10 -0.14 -9.51
N ASP A 795 -19.36 -0.54 -8.48
CA ASP A 795 -18.34 0.33 -7.90
C ASP A 795 -17.16 0.61 -8.85
N CYS A 796 -16.86 -0.31 -9.76
CA CYS A 796 -15.87 -0.10 -10.83
C CYS A 796 -16.30 0.98 -11.85
N LEU A 797 -17.61 1.26 -11.99
CA LEU A 797 -18.12 2.26 -12.93
C LEU A 797 -18.26 3.65 -12.31
N LYS A 798 -18.27 3.76 -10.98
CA LYS A 798 -18.46 5.05 -10.29
C LYS A 798 -17.33 6.04 -10.60
N PRO A 799 -16.03 5.70 -10.48
CA PRO A 799 -14.95 6.61 -10.85
C PRO A 799 -15.02 6.99 -12.33
N CYS A 800 -15.27 6.00 -13.20
CA CYS A 800 -15.42 6.23 -14.64
C CYS A 800 -16.51 7.26 -14.96
N PHE A 801 -17.67 7.16 -14.30
CA PHE A 801 -18.76 8.11 -14.45
C PHE A 801 -18.44 9.48 -13.85
N LEU A 802 -17.89 9.55 -12.65
CA LEU A 802 -17.51 10.82 -12.02
C LEU A 802 -16.43 11.56 -12.83
N TYR A 803 -15.54 10.83 -13.51
CA TYR A 803 -14.47 11.40 -14.33
C TYR A 803 -14.97 12.34 -15.43
N PHE A 804 -16.22 12.17 -15.90
CA PHE A 804 -16.84 13.12 -16.83
C PHE A 804 -16.93 14.54 -16.24
N GLY A 805 -17.04 14.70 -14.92
CA GLY A 805 -17.04 15.99 -14.22
C GLY A 805 -15.76 16.81 -14.36
N THR A 806 -14.67 16.20 -14.82
CA THR A 806 -13.39 16.89 -15.11
C THR A 806 -13.42 17.65 -16.43
N PHE A 807 -14.28 17.24 -17.36
CA PHE A 807 -14.39 17.87 -18.67
C PHE A 807 -15.27 19.12 -18.57
N PRO A 808 -15.06 20.12 -19.45
CA PRO A 808 -15.98 21.26 -19.55
C PRO A 808 -17.39 20.81 -19.95
N GLU A 809 -18.39 21.57 -19.53
CA GLU A 809 -19.80 21.35 -19.92
C GLU A 809 -19.96 21.29 -21.45
N ASP A 810 -20.90 20.46 -21.91
CA ASP A 810 -21.24 20.21 -23.32
C ASP A 810 -20.10 19.70 -24.22
N THR A 811 -18.95 19.30 -23.63
CA THR A 811 -17.83 18.74 -24.40
C THR A 811 -18.18 17.38 -24.96
N THR A 812 -17.98 17.21 -26.27
CA THR A 812 -18.01 15.89 -26.90
C THR A 812 -16.64 15.24 -26.78
N ILE A 813 -16.54 14.16 -26.02
CA ILE A 813 -15.29 13.50 -25.65
C ILE A 813 -15.05 12.31 -26.59
N SER A 814 -13.81 12.18 -27.09
CA SER A 814 -13.39 10.98 -27.84
C SER A 814 -13.42 9.76 -26.94
N ALA A 815 -14.13 8.70 -27.35
CA ALA A 815 -14.23 7.46 -26.58
C ALA A 815 -12.87 6.80 -26.37
N SER A 816 -11.99 6.86 -27.38
CA SER A 816 -10.61 6.35 -27.29
C SER A 816 -9.82 7.09 -26.22
N LYS A 817 -9.91 8.43 -26.21
CA LYS A 817 -9.21 9.27 -25.23
C LYS A 817 -9.71 8.96 -23.81
N LEU A 818 -11.04 8.87 -23.63
CA LEU A 818 -11.63 8.58 -22.33
C LEU A 818 -11.23 7.21 -21.78
N ILE A 819 -11.24 6.17 -22.63
CA ILE A 819 -10.79 4.82 -22.26
C ILE A 819 -9.33 4.82 -21.84
N GLN A 820 -8.47 5.50 -22.60
CA GLN A 820 -7.05 5.63 -22.29
C GLN A 820 -6.83 6.31 -20.93
N LEU A 821 -7.56 7.38 -20.66
CA LEU A 821 -7.53 8.06 -19.36
C LEU A 821 -7.97 7.10 -18.24
N TRP A 822 -9.12 6.42 -18.35
CA TRP A 822 -9.57 5.47 -17.31
C TRP A 822 -8.57 4.33 -17.03
N ILE A 823 -7.88 3.84 -18.05
CA ILE A 823 -6.83 2.83 -17.88
C ILE A 823 -5.66 3.41 -17.09
N CYS A 824 -5.15 4.58 -17.49
CA CYS A 824 -4.01 5.24 -16.84
C CYS A 824 -4.34 5.74 -15.43
N GLU A 825 -5.60 6.07 -15.15
CA GLU A 825 -6.10 6.39 -13.80
C GLU A 825 -6.27 5.13 -12.94
N GLY A 826 -6.17 3.93 -13.51
CA GLY A 826 -6.33 2.66 -12.79
C GLY A 826 -7.77 2.26 -12.48
N PHE A 827 -8.77 2.89 -13.12
CA PHE A 827 -10.19 2.58 -12.88
C PHE A 827 -10.62 1.23 -13.47
N VAL A 828 -9.83 0.68 -14.40
CA VAL A 828 -10.15 -0.54 -15.14
C VAL A 828 -9.37 -1.70 -14.57
N GLN A 829 -10.07 -2.68 -14.01
CA GLN A 829 -9.45 -3.86 -13.40
C GLN A 829 -8.98 -4.87 -14.45
N GLN A 830 -7.83 -5.50 -14.20
CA GLN A 830 -7.31 -6.55 -15.06
C GLN A 830 -8.03 -7.87 -14.76
N PRO A 831 -8.64 -8.55 -15.74
CA PRO A 831 -9.38 -9.78 -15.47
C PRO A 831 -8.40 -10.93 -15.14
N ASN A 832 -8.50 -11.47 -13.92
CA ASN A 832 -7.61 -12.52 -13.38
C ASN A 832 -7.52 -13.82 -14.21
N LEU A 833 -8.40 -14.03 -15.21
CA LEU A 833 -8.54 -15.31 -15.94
C LEU A 833 -8.93 -15.15 -17.45
N GLY A 834 -8.76 -13.97 -18.06
CA GLY A 834 -9.28 -13.71 -19.41
C GLY A 834 -8.26 -13.22 -20.45
N HIS A 835 -8.40 -13.67 -21.71
CA HIS A 835 -7.68 -13.12 -22.88
C HIS A 835 -8.16 -11.71 -23.32
N ASN A 836 -8.95 -11.00 -22.51
CA ASN A 836 -9.47 -9.69 -22.87
C ASN A 836 -8.48 -8.59 -22.44
N SER A 837 -8.17 -7.66 -23.35
CA SER A 837 -7.29 -6.53 -23.04
C SER A 837 -8.02 -5.48 -22.19
N LEU A 838 -7.29 -4.65 -21.44
CA LEU A 838 -7.89 -3.58 -20.63
C LEU A 838 -8.71 -2.58 -21.46
N GLU A 839 -8.36 -2.34 -22.73
CA GLU A 839 -9.13 -1.48 -23.64
C GLU A 839 -10.52 -2.05 -23.92
N LYS A 840 -10.63 -3.38 -24.04
CA LYS A 840 -11.91 -4.05 -24.28
C LYS A 840 -12.77 -4.05 -23.02
N GLU A 841 -12.15 -4.18 -21.84
CA GLU A 841 -12.85 -4.06 -20.56
C GLU A 841 -13.33 -2.63 -20.33
N ALA A 842 -12.49 -1.64 -20.58
CA ALA A 842 -12.86 -0.22 -20.52
C ALA A 842 -13.96 0.15 -21.54
N GLU A 843 -13.92 -0.42 -22.75
CA GLU A 843 -14.99 -0.27 -23.74
C GLU A 843 -16.30 -0.90 -23.23
N SER A 844 -16.24 -2.03 -22.53
CA SER A 844 -17.39 -2.64 -21.86
C SER A 844 -17.96 -1.70 -20.79
N TYR A 845 -17.11 -1.06 -20.00
CA TYR A 845 -17.53 -0.08 -18.98
C TYR A 845 -18.26 1.11 -19.60
N LEU A 846 -17.70 1.68 -20.67
CA LEU A 846 -18.35 2.78 -21.41
C LEU A 846 -19.71 2.35 -21.97
N ASN A 847 -19.78 1.15 -22.56
CA ASN A 847 -21.04 0.62 -23.08
C ASN A 847 -22.07 0.35 -21.97
N ASP A 848 -21.65 -0.07 -20.76
CA ASP A 848 -22.57 -0.23 -19.63
C ASP A 848 -23.13 1.12 -19.16
N LEU A 849 -22.29 2.16 -19.10
CA LEU A 849 -22.76 3.52 -18.78
C LEU A 849 -23.73 4.07 -19.84
N VAL A 850 -23.50 3.76 -21.12
CA VAL A 850 -24.42 4.08 -22.21
C VAL A 850 -25.73 3.30 -22.08
N ASP A 851 -25.66 2.00 -21.79
CA ASP A 851 -26.84 1.15 -21.59
C ASP A 851 -27.72 1.63 -20.43
N ARG A 852 -27.08 2.17 -19.39
CA ARG A 852 -27.75 2.79 -18.23
C ARG A 852 -28.24 4.21 -18.50
N SER A 853 -28.08 4.71 -19.73
CA SER A 853 -28.48 6.05 -20.15
C SER A 853 -27.85 7.19 -19.35
N LEU A 854 -26.72 6.92 -18.69
CA LEU A 854 -25.92 7.93 -17.99
C LEU A 854 -24.94 8.63 -18.94
N VAL A 855 -24.59 7.96 -20.04
CA VAL A 855 -23.74 8.49 -21.12
C VAL A 855 -24.49 8.46 -22.43
N MET A 856 -24.45 9.58 -23.16
CA MET A 856 -25.00 9.71 -24.50
C MET A 856 -23.93 9.50 -25.56
N ILE A 857 -24.30 8.82 -26.65
CA ILE A 857 -23.42 8.66 -27.81
C ILE A 857 -23.44 9.96 -28.63
N GLY A 858 -22.27 10.58 -28.78
CA GLY A 858 -22.08 11.75 -29.64
C GLY A 858 -21.87 11.38 -31.11
N SER A 859 -21.10 10.32 -31.37
CA SER A 859 -20.96 9.72 -32.71
C SER A 859 -20.54 8.27 -32.65
N ARG A 860 -20.84 7.51 -33.70
CA ARG A 860 -20.37 6.13 -33.89
C ARG A 860 -19.22 6.07 -34.90
N SER A 861 -18.36 5.08 -34.73
CA SER A 861 -17.31 4.74 -35.69
C SER A 861 -17.90 4.02 -36.90
N SER A 862 -17.13 3.91 -37.99
CA SER A 862 -17.51 3.10 -39.15
C SER A 862 -17.71 1.61 -38.82
N LYS A 863 -17.16 1.13 -37.70
CA LYS A 863 -17.34 -0.22 -37.18
C LYS A 863 -18.57 -0.37 -36.26
N GLY A 864 -19.34 0.70 -36.05
CA GLY A 864 -20.54 0.72 -35.21
C GLY A 864 -20.31 0.96 -33.71
N GLY A 865 -19.07 0.86 -33.22
CA GLY A 865 -18.70 1.18 -31.83
C GLY A 865 -18.78 2.67 -31.51
N VAL A 866 -18.80 3.04 -30.23
CA VAL A 866 -18.84 4.44 -29.78
C VAL A 866 -17.54 5.14 -30.19
N LYS A 867 -17.63 6.23 -30.98
CA LYS A 867 -16.47 7.05 -31.37
C LYS A 867 -16.31 8.25 -30.46
N ALA A 868 -17.42 8.89 -30.11
CA ALA A 868 -17.45 10.00 -29.17
C ALA A 868 -18.69 9.91 -28.29
N CYS A 869 -18.57 10.39 -27.06
CA CYS A 869 -19.62 10.38 -26.05
C CYS A 869 -19.68 11.72 -25.29
N ARG A 870 -20.79 11.95 -24.60
CA ARG A 870 -21.02 13.11 -23.74
C ARG A 870 -22.03 12.74 -22.65
N ILE A 871 -22.12 13.49 -21.57
CA ILE A 871 -23.18 13.34 -20.58
C ILE A 871 -24.15 14.53 -20.61
N HIS A 872 -25.33 14.35 -20.01
CA HIS A 872 -26.35 15.39 -19.94
C HIS A 872 -25.94 16.46 -18.91
N ASP A 873 -26.31 17.72 -19.12
CA ASP A 873 -25.97 18.85 -18.23
C ASP A 873 -26.22 18.57 -16.72
N VAL A 874 -27.39 18.05 -16.33
CA VAL A 874 -27.74 17.66 -14.95
C VAL A 874 -26.81 16.58 -14.41
N LEU A 875 -26.36 15.64 -15.25
CA LEU A 875 -25.41 14.60 -14.84
C LEU A 875 -23.99 15.19 -14.72
N GLN A 876 -23.63 16.16 -15.56
CA GLN A 876 -22.38 16.89 -15.48
C GLN A 876 -22.30 17.71 -14.19
N ASP A 877 -23.38 18.40 -13.83
CA ASP A 877 -23.53 19.15 -12.58
C ASP A 877 -23.38 18.20 -11.39
N PHE A 878 -24.05 17.03 -11.44
CA PHE A 878 -23.94 16.02 -10.39
C PHE A 878 -22.50 15.50 -10.23
N CYS A 879 -21.83 15.12 -11.33
CA CYS A 879 -20.45 14.63 -11.27
C CYS A 879 -19.50 15.71 -10.73
N SER A 880 -19.66 16.95 -11.20
CA SER A 880 -18.85 18.08 -10.75
C SER A 880 -19.06 18.38 -9.27
N ALA A 881 -20.31 18.39 -8.80
CA ALA A 881 -20.65 18.60 -7.41
C ALA A 881 -20.11 17.47 -6.52
N LYS A 882 -20.22 16.21 -6.95
CA LYS A 882 -19.68 15.07 -6.21
C LYS A 882 -18.16 15.11 -6.10
N LEU A 883 -17.45 15.41 -7.19
CA LEU A 883 -16.00 15.58 -7.15
C LEU A 883 -15.55 16.76 -6.26
N GLN A 884 -16.35 17.83 -6.16
CA GLN A 884 -16.07 18.95 -5.26
C GLN A 884 -16.35 18.62 -3.79
N GLU A 885 -17.46 17.91 -3.52
CA GLU A 885 -17.81 17.42 -2.18
C GLU A 885 -16.71 16.51 -1.63
N GLU A 886 -16.18 15.63 -2.48
CA GLU A 886 -15.08 14.71 -2.16
C GLU A 886 -13.68 15.38 -2.28
N ARG A 887 -13.61 16.69 -2.55
CA ARG A 887 -12.38 17.50 -2.70
C ARG A 887 -11.40 17.03 -3.77
N PHE A 888 -11.86 16.21 -4.70
CA PHE A 888 -11.06 15.70 -5.81
C PHE A 888 -10.94 16.67 -6.97
N LEU A 889 -11.79 17.69 -7.12
CA LEU A 889 -11.74 18.63 -8.26
C LEU A 889 -11.42 20.07 -7.84
N VAL A 890 -10.33 20.63 -8.39
CA VAL A 890 -10.02 22.07 -8.34
C VAL A 890 -9.91 22.61 -9.76
N ARG A 891 -10.59 23.73 -10.01
CA ARG A 891 -10.53 24.45 -11.29
C ARG A 891 -9.69 25.70 -11.12
N GLU A 892 -8.50 25.72 -11.68
CA GLU A 892 -7.61 26.89 -11.59
C GLU A 892 -7.95 27.88 -12.71
N GLN A 893 -8.50 29.03 -12.33
CA GLN A 893 -8.97 30.03 -13.29
C GLN A 893 -7.81 30.86 -13.89
N ASN A 894 -6.67 30.95 -13.20
CA ASN A 894 -5.55 31.79 -13.59
C ASN A 894 -4.81 31.34 -14.87
N PHE A 895 -4.94 30.07 -15.26
CA PHE A 895 -4.25 29.49 -16.43
C PHE A 895 -5.16 29.18 -17.61
N GLY A 896 -6.36 29.76 -17.64
CA GLY A 896 -7.29 29.60 -18.75
C GLY A 896 -7.89 28.19 -18.84
N GLY A 897 -8.15 27.51 -17.72
CA GLY A 897 -8.95 26.28 -17.69
C GLY A 897 -8.21 24.97 -17.37
N ILE A 898 -7.27 25.00 -16.41
CA ILE A 898 -6.69 23.75 -15.89
C ILE A 898 -7.71 23.09 -14.96
N CYS A 899 -8.11 21.87 -15.29
CA CYS A 899 -8.82 20.98 -14.38
C CYS A 899 -7.80 20.10 -13.68
N VAL A 900 -7.70 20.29 -12.37
CA VAL A 900 -6.84 19.51 -11.50
C VAL A 900 -7.70 18.50 -10.76
N LEU A 901 -7.41 17.22 -10.96
CA LEU A 901 -7.86 16.20 -10.03
C LEU A 901 -6.84 16.05 -8.91
N HIS A 902 -7.23 16.52 -7.72
CA HIS A 902 -6.50 16.27 -6.49
C HIS A 902 -6.77 14.83 -6.04
N GLY A 903 -5.76 14.16 -5.51
CA GLY A 903 -5.98 13.18 -4.44
C GLY A 903 -6.47 13.90 -3.18
N ASP A 904 -6.76 13.20 -2.10
CA ASP A 904 -7.50 13.70 -0.92
C ASP A 904 -6.90 14.95 -0.17
N ARG A 905 -5.85 15.63 -0.68
CA ARG A 905 -5.27 16.89 -0.15
C ARG A 905 -4.67 17.85 -1.22
N GLU A 906 -4.70 19.16 -0.92
CA GLU A 906 -4.27 20.35 -1.72
C GLU A 906 -2.85 20.35 -2.35
N LYS A 907 -2.05 19.28 -2.22
CA LYS A 907 -0.67 19.20 -2.76
C LYS A 907 -0.35 17.92 -3.55
N HIS A 908 -1.30 17.00 -3.69
CA HIS A 908 -1.10 15.73 -4.41
C HIS A 908 -2.05 15.68 -5.60
N ILE A 909 -1.61 16.21 -6.74
CA ILE A 909 -2.38 16.14 -7.98
C ILE A 909 -2.08 14.82 -8.66
N GLY A 910 -3.10 13.96 -8.78
CA GLY A 910 -3.01 12.71 -9.55
C GLY A 910 -3.16 12.96 -11.04
N SER A 911 -3.95 13.96 -11.44
CA SER A 911 -4.22 14.23 -12.85
C SER A 911 -4.35 15.71 -13.15
N LEU A 912 -3.66 16.13 -14.20
CA LEU A 912 -3.70 17.48 -14.73
C LEU A 912 -4.19 17.44 -16.17
N LEU A 913 -5.40 17.96 -16.39
CA LEU A 913 -6.03 18.05 -17.70
C LEU A 913 -6.17 19.52 -18.09
N TYR A 914 -5.43 19.94 -19.10
CA TYR A 914 -5.47 21.30 -19.63
C TYR A 914 -6.58 21.44 -20.67
N TYR A 915 -7.55 22.29 -20.38
CA TYR A 915 -8.58 22.69 -21.32
C TYR A 915 -8.44 24.19 -21.59
N TYR A 916 -8.02 24.56 -22.81
CA TYR A 916 -7.95 25.96 -23.15
C TYR A 916 -9.34 26.61 -23.16
N LYS A 917 -9.53 27.57 -22.27
CA LYS A 917 -10.68 28.46 -22.18
C LYS A 917 -10.28 29.75 -22.90
N SER A 918 -10.77 29.90 -24.14
CA SER A 918 -10.54 31.09 -24.96
C SER A 918 -11.26 32.31 -24.38
N ASP A 919 -10.73 32.89 -23.30
CA ASP A 919 -11.21 34.17 -22.78
C ASP A 919 -10.36 35.31 -23.38
N ARG A 920 -10.71 35.72 -24.60
CA ARG A 920 -10.07 36.86 -25.28
C ARG A 920 -10.46 38.23 -24.71
N ALA A 921 -11.20 38.28 -23.59
CA ALA A 921 -11.58 39.55 -22.96
C ALA A 921 -10.44 40.23 -22.19
N THR A 922 -9.26 39.64 -22.15
CA THR A 922 -8.06 40.31 -21.62
C THR A 922 -6.93 40.20 -22.62
N ASN A 923 -6.25 41.32 -22.86
CA ASN A 923 -4.93 41.39 -23.46
C ASN A 923 -3.91 40.63 -22.58
N PHE A 924 -4.07 39.32 -22.38
CA PHE A 924 -3.01 38.48 -21.87
C PHE A 924 -1.98 38.38 -22.99
N ARG A 925 -1.02 39.31 -22.92
CA ARG A 925 0.35 39.09 -23.39
C ARG A 925 0.69 37.62 -23.13
N TYR A 926 1.18 36.92 -24.16
CA TYR A 926 2.08 35.76 -24.06
C TYR A 926 2.37 35.35 -22.61
N MET A 927 1.45 34.62 -21.96
CA MET A 927 1.79 33.98 -20.70
C MET A 927 2.42 32.67 -21.12
N GLU A 928 3.75 32.65 -21.12
CA GLU A 928 4.53 31.42 -21.22
C GLU A 928 3.98 30.44 -20.18
N PHE A 929 3.41 29.34 -20.64
CA PHE A 929 3.06 28.24 -19.75
C PHE A 929 4.37 27.68 -19.20
N GLN A 930 4.67 27.96 -17.93
CA GLN A 930 5.91 27.51 -17.32
C GLN A 930 5.77 26.08 -16.84
N TYR A 931 6.36 25.12 -17.55
CA TYR A 931 6.33 23.69 -17.19
C TYR A 931 6.85 23.41 -15.77
N ASP A 932 7.64 24.31 -15.19
CA ASP A 932 8.18 24.22 -13.83
C ASP A 932 7.09 24.06 -12.76
N PHE A 933 5.90 24.65 -12.93
CA PHE A 933 4.83 24.49 -11.94
C PHE A 933 4.33 23.04 -11.88
N ILE A 934 4.44 22.26 -12.96
CA ILE A 934 3.98 20.87 -13.00
C ILE A 934 4.91 20.00 -12.15
N LEU A 935 6.19 20.36 -12.07
CA LEU A 935 7.21 19.62 -11.32
C LEU A 935 6.97 19.63 -9.80
N GLN A 936 6.10 20.50 -9.30
CA GLN A 936 5.72 20.50 -7.89
C GLN A 936 4.77 19.33 -7.52
N TYR A 937 4.27 18.59 -8.52
CA TYR A 937 3.32 17.50 -8.35
C TYR A 937 4.01 16.15 -8.54
N GLU A 938 4.76 15.71 -7.53
CA GLU A 938 5.61 14.51 -7.60
C GLU A 938 4.82 13.22 -7.92
N VAL A 939 3.55 13.15 -7.54
CA VAL A 939 2.67 11.97 -7.71
C VAL A 939 1.75 12.04 -8.93
N LEU A 940 2.10 12.86 -9.92
CA LEU A 940 1.29 13.03 -11.14
C LEU A 940 1.26 11.76 -11.97
N VAL A 941 0.05 11.24 -12.22
CA VAL A 941 -0.22 10.02 -13.00
C VAL A 941 -0.65 10.37 -14.42
N VAL A 942 -1.48 11.39 -14.58
CA VAL A 942 -1.99 11.82 -15.89
C VAL A 942 -1.62 13.28 -16.15
N LEU A 943 -0.90 13.53 -17.24
CA LEU A 943 -0.61 14.86 -17.75
C LEU A 943 -1.13 15.00 -19.18
N ASP A 944 -2.23 15.75 -19.35
CA ASP A 944 -2.82 16.05 -20.66
C ASP A 944 -2.75 17.55 -20.96
N LEU A 945 -1.80 17.92 -21.81
CA LEU A 945 -1.57 19.28 -22.29
C LEU A 945 -2.00 19.45 -23.76
N GLY A 946 -2.82 18.55 -24.30
CA GLY A 946 -3.12 18.51 -25.73
C GLY A 946 -3.85 19.73 -26.29
N ASN A 947 -4.42 20.59 -25.44
CA ASN A 947 -5.11 21.81 -25.86
C ASN A 947 -4.32 23.10 -25.58
N VAL A 948 -3.04 23.02 -25.20
CA VAL A 948 -2.21 24.21 -24.93
C VAL A 948 -1.96 25.02 -26.21
N LEU A 949 -1.93 26.36 -26.09
CA LEU A 949 -1.71 27.26 -27.23
C LEU A 949 -0.31 27.08 -27.87
N PHE A 950 -0.23 27.37 -29.16
CA PHE A 950 0.99 27.36 -29.99
C PHE A 950 2.21 28.07 -29.40
N SER A 951 2.03 29.09 -28.56
CA SER A 951 3.13 29.84 -27.94
C SER A 951 3.80 29.14 -26.74
N CYS A 952 3.34 27.95 -26.37
CA CYS A 952 3.68 27.28 -25.11
C CYS A 952 4.18 25.83 -25.32
N TYR A 953 4.71 25.50 -26.50
CA TYR A 953 5.18 24.15 -26.81
C TYR A 953 6.40 23.76 -25.98
N ALA A 954 6.46 22.49 -25.58
CA ALA A 954 7.56 21.98 -24.79
C ALA A 954 8.83 21.83 -25.64
N GLY A 955 9.92 22.40 -25.15
CA GLY A 955 11.26 22.14 -25.65
C GLY A 955 11.88 20.89 -25.02
N THR A 956 13.11 20.58 -25.42
CA THR A 956 13.85 19.42 -24.87
C THR A 956 14.06 19.53 -23.36
N SER A 957 14.35 20.73 -22.83
CA SER A 957 14.53 20.94 -21.39
C SER A 957 13.27 20.66 -20.57
N ASP A 958 12.10 21.02 -21.11
CA ASP A 958 10.83 20.78 -20.46
C ASP A 958 10.53 19.28 -20.39
N LEU A 959 10.81 18.55 -21.47
CA LEU A 959 10.67 17.09 -21.51
C LEU A 959 11.63 16.38 -20.55
N VAL A 960 12.87 16.86 -20.41
CA VAL A 960 13.84 16.34 -19.41
C VAL A 960 13.32 16.58 -17.99
N ASN A 961 12.67 17.71 -17.74
CA ASN A 961 12.07 18.00 -16.45
C ASN A 961 10.83 17.12 -16.19
N ILE A 962 9.94 16.96 -17.17
CA ILE A 962 8.76 16.09 -17.07
C ILE A 962 9.17 14.63 -16.85
N ALA A 963 10.29 14.20 -17.43
CA ALA A 963 10.86 12.86 -17.21
C ALA A 963 11.23 12.57 -15.73
N LYS A 964 11.21 13.57 -14.84
CA LYS A 964 11.39 13.37 -13.39
C LYS A 964 10.11 12.89 -12.68
N LEU A 965 8.95 12.98 -13.33
CA LEU A 965 7.65 12.59 -12.78
C LEU A 965 7.42 11.08 -12.99
N VAL A 966 8.11 10.26 -12.19
CA VAL A 966 8.22 8.79 -12.37
C VAL A 966 6.88 8.02 -12.24
N HIS A 967 5.86 8.63 -11.66
CA HIS A 967 4.51 8.04 -11.54
C HIS A 967 3.63 8.27 -12.78
N LEU A 968 4.09 9.02 -13.79
CA LEU A 968 3.32 9.27 -15.00
C LEU A 968 2.99 7.98 -15.75
N ARG A 969 1.70 7.76 -15.99
CA ARG A 969 1.14 6.70 -16.82
C ARG A 969 0.60 7.23 -18.15
N TYR A 970 0.18 8.50 -18.20
CA TYR A 970 -0.32 9.17 -19.40
C TYR A 970 0.38 10.51 -19.61
N LEU A 971 0.97 10.71 -20.78
CA LEU A 971 1.59 11.96 -21.18
C LEU A 971 1.10 12.36 -22.58
N ALA A 972 0.29 13.42 -22.66
CA ALA A 972 -0.07 14.08 -23.91
C ALA A 972 0.48 15.51 -23.91
N ILE A 973 1.36 15.85 -24.86
CA ILE A 973 2.08 17.12 -24.82
C ILE A 973 2.38 17.66 -26.22
N PRO A 974 2.20 18.98 -26.44
CA PRO A 974 2.69 19.64 -27.64
C PRO A 974 4.17 19.95 -27.56
N VAL A 975 4.92 19.64 -28.62
CA VAL A 975 6.38 19.73 -28.66
C VAL A 975 6.87 20.57 -29.84
N ASP A 976 7.87 21.42 -29.59
CA ASP A 976 8.60 22.20 -30.63
C ASP A 976 10.01 21.63 -30.90
N THR A 977 10.32 20.46 -30.35
CA THR A 977 11.57 19.76 -30.59
C THR A 977 11.41 18.65 -31.64
N ASN A 978 12.47 18.45 -32.43
CA ASN A 978 12.57 17.32 -33.36
C ASN A 978 13.10 16.04 -32.69
N GLU A 979 13.62 16.15 -31.46
CA GLU A 979 14.24 15.05 -30.72
C GLU A 979 13.62 14.95 -29.34
N ILE A 980 13.07 13.78 -29.02
CA ILE A 980 12.62 13.45 -27.67
C ILE A 980 13.84 12.99 -26.86
N PRO A 981 14.08 13.57 -25.67
CA PRO A 981 15.27 13.25 -24.87
C PRO A 981 15.22 11.80 -24.36
N SER A 982 16.40 11.19 -24.21
CA SER A 982 16.57 9.81 -23.70
C SER A 982 15.97 9.60 -22.31
N GLU A 983 15.91 10.67 -21.52
CA GLU A 983 15.39 10.73 -20.16
C GLU A 983 13.92 10.34 -20.07
N ILE A 984 13.15 10.43 -21.17
CA ILE A 984 11.79 9.87 -21.21
C ILE A 984 11.77 8.37 -20.85
N GLY A 985 12.87 7.65 -21.07
CA GLY A 985 13.05 6.28 -20.59
C GLY A 985 13.02 6.12 -19.06
N ASN A 986 13.13 7.20 -18.28
CA ASN A 986 12.97 7.16 -16.81
C ASN A 986 11.50 6.95 -16.40
N LEU A 987 10.54 7.21 -17.27
CA LEU A 987 9.12 7.07 -17.01
C LEU A 987 8.68 5.60 -17.13
N GLN A 988 9.20 4.73 -16.27
CA GLN A 988 8.97 3.27 -16.31
C GLN A 988 7.49 2.88 -16.17
N ASN A 989 6.67 3.76 -15.59
CA ASN A 989 5.23 3.57 -15.46
C ASN A 989 4.41 4.06 -16.68
N LEU A 990 5.05 4.67 -17.68
CA LEU A 990 4.35 5.27 -18.80
C LEU A 990 3.65 4.21 -19.65
N GLU A 991 2.32 4.32 -19.74
CA GLU A 991 1.49 3.45 -20.57
C GLU A 991 1.12 4.11 -21.89
N ILE A 992 0.97 5.44 -21.90
CA ILE A 992 0.48 6.19 -23.05
C ILE A 992 1.31 7.45 -23.25
N PHE A 993 1.88 7.58 -24.45
CA PHE A 993 2.63 8.75 -24.88
C PHE A 993 2.06 9.34 -26.17
N ILE A 994 1.61 10.59 -26.10
CA ILE A 994 0.97 11.31 -27.20
C ILE A 994 1.72 12.62 -27.45
N LEU A 995 2.27 12.75 -28.65
CA LEU A 995 2.74 14.01 -29.18
C LEU A 995 1.60 14.70 -29.90
N VAL A 996 1.13 15.79 -29.29
CA VAL A 996 0.05 16.60 -29.82
C VAL A 996 0.65 17.69 -30.69
N ASP A 997 0.09 17.93 -31.87
CA ASP A 997 0.44 19.08 -32.70
C ASP A 997 1.94 19.33 -32.96
N SER A 998 2.73 18.26 -33.10
CA SER A 998 4.12 18.40 -33.58
C SER A 998 4.11 19.05 -34.97
N PHE A 999 5.11 19.86 -35.30
CA PHE A 999 5.17 20.53 -36.62
C PHE A 999 6.07 19.82 -37.64
N ARG A 1000 6.74 18.76 -37.22
CA ARG A 1000 7.87 18.15 -37.94
C ARG A 1000 7.95 16.65 -37.64
N GLU A 1001 8.79 15.96 -38.42
CA GLU A 1001 9.17 14.58 -38.13
C GLU A 1001 9.94 14.54 -36.80
N VAL A 1002 9.48 13.73 -35.83
CA VAL A 1002 10.07 13.66 -34.48
C VAL A 1002 10.84 12.34 -34.32
N MET A 1003 12.06 12.44 -33.79
CA MET A 1003 12.90 11.30 -33.42
C MET A 1003 12.58 10.82 -32.01
N LEU A 1004 12.34 9.51 -31.87
CA LEU A 1004 12.21 8.84 -30.58
C LEU A 1004 13.59 8.34 -30.12
N PRO A 1005 13.91 8.37 -28.81
CA PRO A 1005 15.14 7.80 -28.28
C PRO A 1005 15.05 6.27 -28.21
N GLU A 1006 16.19 5.56 -28.23
CA GLU A 1006 16.21 4.10 -28.01
C GLU A 1006 15.60 3.71 -26.64
N ALA A 1007 15.77 4.56 -25.62
CA ALA A 1007 15.26 4.36 -24.27
C ALA A 1007 13.73 4.30 -24.17
N ILE A 1008 12.97 4.78 -25.17
CA ILE A 1008 11.52 4.65 -25.15
C ILE A 1008 11.08 3.19 -25.28
N TRP A 1009 11.90 2.37 -25.94
CA TRP A 1009 11.57 0.98 -26.23
C TRP A 1009 11.90 0.03 -25.08
N THR A 1010 12.54 0.54 -24.01
CA THR A 1010 12.75 -0.21 -22.76
C THR A 1010 11.56 -0.10 -21.80
N LEU A 1011 10.55 0.73 -22.11
CA LEU A 1011 9.40 0.98 -21.25
C LEU A 1011 8.42 -0.21 -21.31
N ALA A 1012 8.57 -1.16 -20.39
CA ALA A 1012 7.82 -2.42 -20.38
C ALA A 1012 6.30 -2.24 -20.29
N ARG A 1013 5.81 -1.15 -19.69
CA ARG A 1013 4.37 -0.85 -19.52
C ARG A 1013 3.77 -0.08 -20.67
N LEU A 1014 4.57 0.37 -21.65
CA LEU A 1014 4.11 1.23 -22.73
C LEU A 1014 3.15 0.49 -23.69
N ARG A 1015 2.00 1.12 -23.95
CA ARG A 1015 0.88 0.52 -24.70
C ARG A 1015 0.55 1.30 -25.96
N HIS A 1016 0.59 2.63 -25.88
CA HIS A 1016 0.21 3.49 -27.00
C HIS A 1016 1.25 4.59 -27.21
N ILE A 1017 1.74 4.69 -28.44
CA ILE A 1017 2.58 5.81 -28.88
C ILE A 1017 1.89 6.47 -30.08
N VAL A 1018 1.57 7.76 -29.95
CA VAL A 1018 0.81 8.50 -30.96
C VAL A 1018 1.48 9.82 -31.28
N ASN A 1019 1.60 10.14 -32.57
CA ASN A 1019 1.86 11.50 -33.05
C ASN A 1019 0.67 11.92 -33.92
N GLU A 1020 -0.13 12.87 -33.44
CA GLU A 1020 -1.43 13.19 -34.04
C GLU A 1020 -1.33 13.79 -35.44
N ASN A 1021 -0.30 14.60 -35.70
CA ASN A 1021 -0.20 15.42 -36.90
C ASN A 1021 0.96 15.04 -37.85
N TYR A 1022 2.01 14.35 -37.38
CA TYR A 1022 3.19 14.00 -38.20
C TYR A 1022 3.71 12.58 -37.95
N PHE A 1023 4.64 12.16 -38.79
CA PHE A 1023 5.28 10.85 -38.72
C PHE A 1023 6.46 10.83 -37.73
N PHE A 1024 6.69 9.69 -37.07
CA PHE A 1024 7.93 9.44 -36.34
C PHE A 1024 9.09 9.12 -37.30
N SER A 1025 10.29 9.66 -37.02
CA SER A 1025 11.50 9.32 -37.78
C SER A 1025 12.20 8.10 -37.20
N PHE A 1026 12.45 7.11 -38.06
CA PHE A 1026 13.24 5.92 -37.71
C PHE A 1026 14.61 5.89 -38.39
N LYS A 1027 15.01 6.98 -39.07
CA LYS A 1027 16.21 7.04 -39.91
C LYS A 1027 17.52 6.81 -39.15
N HIS A 1028 17.50 6.92 -37.82
CA HIS A 1028 18.66 6.82 -36.94
C HIS A 1028 18.82 5.45 -36.28
N TYR A 1029 17.86 4.54 -36.43
CA TYR A 1029 17.97 3.16 -35.92
C TYR A 1029 18.76 2.30 -36.90
N ASN A 1030 19.81 1.63 -36.41
CA ASN A 1030 20.61 0.71 -37.20
C ASN A 1030 19.89 -0.63 -37.41
N GLN A 1031 20.27 -1.39 -38.45
CA GLN A 1031 19.68 -2.70 -38.72
C GLN A 1031 19.85 -3.70 -37.56
N ASP A 1032 20.90 -3.55 -36.74
CA ASP A 1032 21.12 -4.39 -35.55
C ASP A 1032 20.08 -4.13 -34.45
N PHE A 1033 19.57 -2.89 -34.33
CA PHE A 1033 18.51 -2.55 -33.38
C PHE A 1033 17.24 -3.35 -33.69
N PHE A 1034 16.81 -3.38 -34.96
CA PHE A 1034 15.63 -4.13 -35.39
C PHE A 1034 15.80 -5.65 -35.29
N GLN A 1035 17.03 -6.16 -35.36
CA GLN A 1035 17.30 -7.60 -35.19
C GLN A 1035 17.18 -8.04 -33.72
N ASN A 1036 17.64 -7.19 -32.79
CA ASN A 1036 17.63 -7.42 -31.33
C ASN A 1036 16.37 -6.88 -30.61
N PHE A 1037 15.43 -6.29 -31.35
CA PHE A 1037 14.18 -5.74 -30.83
C PHE A 1037 13.25 -6.85 -30.32
N SER A 1038 13.13 -7.01 -29.00
CA SER A 1038 12.35 -8.10 -28.37
C SER A 1038 11.63 -7.73 -27.07
N GLN A 1039 11.35 -6.46 -26.77
CA GLN A 1039 11.05 -6.02 -25.39
C GLN A 1039 9.71 -5.31 -25.13
N LEU A 1040 8.73 -5.34 -26.04
CA LEU A 1040 7.46 -4.62 -25.85
C LEU A 1040 6.21 -5.45 -26.09
N ASP A 1041 6.03 -6.51 -25.31
CA ASP A 1041 4.84 -7.38 -25.39
C ASP A 1041 3.52 -6.63 -25.09
N ASN A 1042 3.59 -5.50 -24.39
CA ASN A 1042 2.44 -4.69 -24.00
C ASN A 1042 2.02 -3.63 -25.03
N LEU A 1043 2.85 -3.32 -26.03
CA LEU A 1043 2.57 -2.27 -27.00
C LEU A 1043 1.40 -2.67 -27.93
N LYS A 1044 0.35 -1.87 -27.97
CA LYS A 1044 -0.89 -2.12 -28.73
C LYS A 1044 -1.02 -1.28 -29.99
N SER A 1045 -0.52 -0.05 -29.97
CA SER A 1045 -0.57 0.80 -31.17
C SER A 1045 0.60 1.76 -31.27
N ILE A 1046 1.14 1.88 -32.48
CA ILE A 1046 2.00 2.98 -32.90
C ILE A 1046 1.28 3.69 -34.06
N CYS A 1047 0.94 4.96 -33.88
CA CYS A 1047 0.33 5.77 -34.93
C CYS A 1047 1.39 6.58 -35.69
N SER A 1048 1.11 6.88 -36.96
CA SER A 1048 1.93 7.76 -37.81
C SER A 1048 3.34 7.23 -38.09
N LEU A 1049 3.43 6.01 -38.63
CA LEU A 1049 4.66 5.45 -39.21
C LEU A 1049 4.81 5.85 -40.69
N PRO A 1050 5.93 6.45 -41.11
CA PRO A 1050 6.15 6.73 -42.53
C PRO A 1050 6.56 5.43 -43.21
N LEU A 1051 5.57 4.72 -43.78
CA LEU A 1051 5.82 3.55 -44.63
C LEU A 1051 6.45 3.99 -45.96
N ARG A 1052 7.77 4.24 -45.98
CA ARG A 1052 8.54 4.31 -47.24
C ARG A 1052 9.05 2.91 -47.55
N HIS A 1053 8.83 2.44 -48.78
CA HIS A 1053 9.22 1.13 -49.27
C HIS A 1053 10.69 0.79 -48.92
N GLY A 1054 10.88 -0.25 -48.11
CA GLY A 1054 12.17 -0.85 -47.77
C GLY A 1054 12.00 -2.07 -46.87
N ASP A 1055 12.87 -3.08 -47.04
CA ASP A 1055 12.85 -4.39 -46.35
C ASP A 1055 12.87 -4.29 -44.81
N ASP A 1056 13.32 -3.15 -44.26
CA ASP A 1056 13.45 -2.93 -42.81
C ASP A 1056 12.11 -2.61 -42.12
N VAL A 1057 11.17 -1.99 -42.83
CA VAL A 1057 9.82 -1.69 -42.31
C VAL A 1057 8.94 -2.95 -42.35
N GLU A 1058 9.14 -3.80 -43.36
CA GLU A 1058 8.44 -5.08 -43.49
C GLU A 1058 8.85 -6.04 -42.35
N LYS A 1059 10.13 -6.04 -41.95
CA LYS A 1059 10.61 -6.78 -40.77
C LYS A 1059 10.07 -6.26 -39.44
N PHE A 1060 9.89 -4.94 -39.29
CA PHE A 1060 9.29 -4.35 -38.09
C PHE A 1060 7.80 -4.65 -37.97
N ILE A 1061 7.06 -4.77 -39.09
CA ILE A 1061 5.61 -5.08 -39.10
C ILE A 1061 5.33 -6.58 -39.02
N LEU A 1062 6.24 -7.44 -39.49
CA LEU A 1062 6.11 -8.90 -39.45
C LEU A 1062 6.40 -9.53 -38.07
N ARG A 1063 6.96 -8.76 -37.13
CA ARG A 1063 7.13 -9.12 -35.71
C ARG A 1063 6.08 -8.38 -34.89
#